data_AF-A0A8C3CPK3-F1
#
_entry.id   AF-A0A8C3CPK3-F1
#
_cell.length_a   1.000
_cell.length_b   1.000
_cell.length_c   1.000
_cell.angle_alpha   90.00
_cell.angle_beta   90.00
_cell.angle_gamma   90.00
#
_symmetry.space_group_name_H-M   'P 1'
#
loop_
_entity.id
_entity.type
_entity.pdbx_description
1 polymer ?
#
loop_
_entity_poly.entity_id
_entity_poly.type
_entity_poly.pdbx_seq_one_letter_code
_entity_poly.pdbx_strand_id
1 'polypeptide(L)'
;MPDGRGGLWPRVVSCRVPSCRVVSHRVATPGGSGATRPSPPPALLLLLRAVPGRGPRRAALKCRPPPLPSLCPVPSRLFVRLSVCLSARRSPRGRQQPAGTMAAKSKDSKQPGCFGYPLSIFFIVINEFCERFSYYGMRAVLVLYFKYFLRWDDNFSTAIYHTFVALCYLTPILGALIADSWLGKFKTIVSLSIVYTIGQAVMAVSSINDLTDHNRDGTPDSIATHIALSMTGLILIALGTGGIKPCVSAFGGDQFEEHQEKQRSRFFSLFYLAINAGSLISTVITPILRAQQCGIHSKQQCYPLAFGVPAALMAVSLIVFVIGSRMYKKVQPQGNIMVQVCKCIGFAIKNRFRHRSKEYPKREHWLDWASEKYSKRLITQTKMVLKVLFLYIPLPMFWALFDQQGSRWTLQATTMDGNFGAIQIQPDQMQTVNPILIVIMVPVVDTVIYPLIKKCKINFTPLRKITVGMFLAGLAFIAAALVQLQIDKTLPVFPAAGQSQIKIINLGADNARVTFSPQNVDVTVEPLHGTDYRTFEISQLQYVVVASGSNNATLNATITSGDRYTLVVKNTMSDIAAQWLFDNVTSKPEEGKNLIRFINNLPQTVNVTMGDADFGELTPLSATNYSIFSGGRTDKIVVSTNANNCTATSNSLGFGGAYTIIINECSGNVAALNYSQDIPPNTVHMAWQIPQYFILTCGEVVFSVTGLEFSYSQAPSNMKSVLQAGWLLTVAVGNIIVLIVAGASKLSQQWAEYVLFAALLFAVCIIFAVMAYFYTYIDPNEIEAQLDEEEKQVKKDPDLQEKEEEKEVEAVSRM
;
A
#
# COMPACT_ATOMS: atom_id res chain seq x y z
N MET A 1 -35.44 -53.53 -32.00
CA MET A 1 -34.16 -53.89 -31.34
C MET A 1 -33.49 -54.96 -32.18
N PRO A 2 -32.15 -55.02 -32.27
CA PRO A 2 -31.10 -54.02 -31.97
C PRO A 2 -30.18 -53.84 -33.22
N ASP A 3 -29.05 -53.15 -33.31
CA ASP A 3 -28.30 -52.07 -32.64
C ASP A 3 -27.19 -51.70 -33.65
N GLY A 4 -26.78 -50.44 -33.83
CA GLY A 4 -25.58 -49.92 -33.16
C GLY A 4 -24.80 -49.02 -34.13
N ARG A 5 -24.64 -47.74 -33.76
CA ARG A 5 -24.33 -46.61 -34.63
C ARG A 5 -22.84 -46.42 -34.91
N GLY A 6 -22.52 -46.15 -36.17
CA GLY A 6 -21.28 -45.50 -36.61
C GLY A 6 -21.39 -43.97 -36.61
N GLY A 7 -20.27 -43.29 -36.46
CA GLY A 7 -20.12 -41.84 -36.60
C GLY A 7 -18.86 -41.51 -37.38
N LEU A 8 -18.99 -41.41 -38.71
CA LEU A 8 -18.03 -40.80 -39.61
C LEU A 8 -18.51 -39.38 -39.97
N TRP A 9 -17.57 -38.43 -40.01
CA TRP A 9 -17.61 -37.18 -40.81
C TRP A 9 -18.15 -37.46 -42.24
N PRO A 10 -18.74 -36.52 -43.04
CA PRO A 10 -18.26 -35.14 -43.27
C PRO A 10 -19.32 -34.10 -43.73
N ARG A 11 -18.90 -32.84 -43.99
CA ARG A 11 -19.09 -32.05 -45.24
C ARG A 11 -19.24 -30.54 -44.97
N VAL A 12 -18.21 -29.81 -45.40
CA VAL A 12 -18.22 -28.37 -45.66
C VAL A 12 -18.71 -28.17 -47.10
N VAL A 13 -19.73 -27.33 -47.29
CA VAL A 13 -20.21 -26.88 -48.61
C VAL A 13 -19.64 -25.49 -48.89
N SER A 14 -19.07 -25.34 -50.09
CA SER A 14 -18.54 -24.10 -50.66
C SER A 14 -19.52 -23.54 -51.69
N CYS A 15 -19.70 -22.22 -51.73
CA CYS A 15 -20.20 -21.50 -52.91
C CYS A 15 -19.74 -20.02 -52.97
N ARG A 16 -18.77 -19.79 -53.89
CA ARG A 16 -18.50 -18.67 -54.82
C ARG A 16 -18.79 -17.19 -54.49
N VAL A 17 -17.77 -16.35 -54.75
CA VAL A 17 -17.86 -14.96 -55.26
C VAL A 17 -16.92 -14.85 -56.49
N PRO A 18 -17.25 -14.11 -57.57
CA PRO A 18 -16.55 -14.18 -58.85
C PRO A 18 -15.36 -13.21 -59.00
N SER A 19 -14.54 -13.55 -59.99
CA SER A 19 -13.31 -12.92 -60.50
C SER A 19 -13.52 -11.54 -61.14
N CYS A 20 -12.51 -10.66 -61.05
CA CYS A 20 -11.95 -9.97 -62.23
C CYS A 20 -10.46 -9.59 -62.01
N ARG A 21 -9.64 -9.98 -63.00
CA ARG A 21 -8.22 -9.63 -63.21
C ARG A 21 -8.09 -8.18 -63.69
N VAL A 22 -6.89 -7.59 -63.57
CA VAL A 22 -5.95 -7.24 -64.69
C VAL A 22 -4.72 -6.51 -64.11
N VAL A 23 -3.52 -7.15 -64.12
CA VAL A 23 -2.31 -6.86 -64.94
C VAL A 23 -1.66 -5.49 -64.60
N SER A 24 -0.39 -5.37 -64.20
CA SER A 24 0.86 -5.74 -64.92
C SER A 24 2.06 -5.57 -63.96
N HIS A 25 2.93 -6.58 -63.81
CA HIS A 25 4.34 -6.63 -64.30
C HIS A 25 5.26 -5.51 -63.78
N ARG A 26 6.52 -5.71 -63.41
CA ARG A 26 7.56 -6.76 -63.51
C ARG A 26 8.75 -6.15 -62.72
N VAL A 27 9.63 -6.87 -62.01
CA VAL A 27 10.92 -7.43 -62.47
C VAL A 27 11.63 -7.79 -61.14
N ALA A 28 11.77 -9.07 -60.82
CA ALA A 28 12.99 -9.88 -60.88
C ALA A 28 14.02 -9.64 -59.76
N THR A 29 14.15 -10.66 -58.91
CA THR A 29 15.39 -11.04 -58.21
C THR A 29 16.36 -11.68 -59.22
N PRO A 30 17.68 -11.66 -58.94
CA PRO A 30 18.33 -12.80 -58.27
C PRO A 30 19.33 -12.29 -57.21
N GLY A 31 19.89 -13.04 -56.27
CA GLY A 31 20.10 -14.47 -56.06
C GLY A 31 21.36 -14.62 -55.17
N GLY A 32 21.51 -15.77 -54.49
CA GLY A 32 22.76 -16.22 -53.84
C GLY A 32 23.02 -15.65 -52.45
N SER A 33 22.90 -16.41 -51.34
CA SER A 33 23.76 -17.52 -50.87
C SER A 33 24.90 -17.07 -49.96
N GLY A 34 25.02 -17.69 -48.78
CA GLY A 34 26.30 -17.87 -48.10
C GLY A 34 26.41 -17.27 -46.70
N ALA A 35 26.56 -18.15 -45.72
CA ALA A 35 26.71 -17.89 -44.30
C ALA A 35 28.04 -17.20 -43.90
N THR A 36 28.06 -16.50 -42.76
CA THR A 36 28.87 -16.75 -41.53
C THR A 36 29.03 -15.47 -40.66
N ARG A 37 29.04 -15.64 -39.33
CA ARG A 37 29.31 -14.63 -38.26
C ARG A 37 30.84 -14.40 -38.09
N PRO A 38 31.41 -13.53 -37.20
CA PRO A 38 30.89 -12.54 -36.22
C PRO A 38 31.58 -11.12 -36.26
N SER A 39 31.18 -10.25 -35.31
CA SER A 39 31.54 -8.85 -34.90
C SER A 39 33.04 -8.44 -34.70
N PRO A 40 33.39 -7.22 -34.16
CA PRO A 40 33.34 -5.80 -34.62
C PRO A 40 34.77 -5.12 -34.55
N PRO A 41 34.99 -3.81 -34.21
CA PRO A 41 34.81 -2.46 -34.84
C PRO A 41 36.21 -1.83 -35.23
N PRO A 42 36.55 -0.50 -35.23
CA PRO A 42 35.82 0.79 -35.19
C PRO A 42 36.31 1.90 -36.19
N ALA A 43 35.57 3.03 -36.20
CA ALA A 43 35.99 4.43 -36.44
C ALA A 43 36.47 4.91 -37.84
N LEU A 44 35.86 5.99 -38.36
CA LEU A 44 36.43 7.37 -38.45
C LEU A 44 35.96 8.17 -39.70
N LEU A 45 35.43 9.37 -39.42
CA LEU A 45 35.56 10.67 -40.11
C LEU A 45 35.31 10.89 -41.63
N LEU A 46 34.42 11.87 -41.87
CA LEU A 46 34.62 13.14 -42.64
C LEU A 46 34.99 13.08 -44.15
N LEU A 47 34.13 13.64 -45.03
CA LEU A 47 34.35 14.94 -45.72
C LEU A 47 33.37 15.22 -46.88
N LEU A 48 32.70 16.37 -46.75
CA LEU A 48 32.31 17.39 -47.73
C LEU A 48 32.51 17.14 -49.24
N ARG A 49 31.45 17.42 -50.02
CA ARG A 49 31.58 18.12 -51.31
C ARG A 49 30.35 18.99 -51.61
N ALA A 50 30.61 20.26 -51.89
CA ALA A 50 29.67 21.28 -52.34
C ALA A 50 30.12 21.77 -53.73
N VAL A 51 29.19 22.05 -54.66
CA VAL A 51 29.35 22.94 -55.84
C VAL A 51 27.94 23.42 -56.33
N PRO A 52 27.79 24.62 -56.94
CA PRO A 52 26.67 25.57 -56.71
C PRO A 52 25.94 26.16 -57.96
N GLY A 53 24.98 27.07 -57.72
CA GLY A 53 24.54 28.20 -58.59
C GLY A 53 23.34 27.93 -59.53
N ARG A 54 22.36 28.81 -59.84
CA ARG A 54 22.00 30.24 -59.60
C ARG A 54 20.46 30.38 -59.86
N GLY A 55 19.78 31.35 -59.22
CA GLY A 55 18.32 31.66 -59.37
C GLY A 55 17.95 32.52 -60.61
N PRO A 56 16.87 33.36 -60.64
CA PRO A 56 15.94 33.73 -59.54
C PRO A 56 14.43 34.02 -59.90
N ARG A 57 13.64 34.35 -58.85
CA ARG A 57 12.32 35.08 -58.77
C ARG A 57 11.05 34.34 -59.23
N ARG A 58 9.85 34.48 -58.62
CA ARG A 58 9.28 34.98 -57.33
C ARG A 58 7.78 34.62 -57.42
N ALA A 59 7.17 33.98 -56.42
CA ALA A 59 5.81 34.26 -55.93
C ALA A 59 5.46 33.34 -54.74
N ALA A 60 4.76 33.89 -53.76
CA ALA A 60 4.63 33.41 -52.39
C ALA A 60 3.70 32.21 -52.19
N LEU A 61 4.06 31.32 -51.27
CA LEU A 61 3.17 30.86 -50.19
C LEU A 61 4.02 30.43 -48.99
N LYS A 62 3.89 31.13 -47.86
CA LYS A 62 4.59 30.87 -46.59
C LYS A 62 3.89 29.73 -45.85
N CYS A 63 4.56 28.59 -45.71
CA CYS A 63 4.33 27.63 -44.63
C CYS A 63 5.64 27.49 -43.83
N ARG A 64 5.67 28.00 -42.60
CA ARG A 64 6.70 27.67 -41.60
C ARG A 64 6.13 26.62 -40.63
N PRO A 65 6.96 25.68 -40.15
CA PRO A 65 6.58 24.62 -39.22
C PRO A 65 6.33 25.18 -37.80
N PRO A 66 5.59 24.43 -36.95
CA PRO A 66 5.26 24.88 -35.59
C PRO A 66 6.51 24.87 -34.68
N PRO A 67 6.67 25.87 -33.79
CA PRO A 67 7.69 25.84 -32.74
C PRO A 67 7.23 24.99 -31.55
N LEU A 68 8.19 24.35 -30.88
CA LEU A 68 8.00 23.71 -29.58
C LEU A 68 7.40 24.70 -28.56
N PRO A 69 6.51 24.27 -27.64
CA PRO A 69 6.08 25.12 -26.56
C PRO A 69 7.15 25.21 -25.46
N SER A 70 7.63 26.43 -25.26
CA SER A 70 8.34 26.94 -24.10
C SER A 70 7.53 26.79 -22.81
N LEU A 71 8.22 26.50 -21.70
CA LEU A 71 7.70 26.65 -20.34
C LEU A 71 7.11 28.06 -20.14
N CYS A 72 5.85 28.13 -19.68
CA CYS A 72 5.25 29.36 -19.17
C CYS A 72 5.22 29.34 -17.64
N PRO A 73 5.50 30.49 -16.98
CA PRO A 73 5.59 30.59 -15.54
C PRO A 73 4.21 30.64 -14.87
N VAL A 74 4.18 30.18 -13.62
CA VAL A 74 3.05 30.24 -12.68
C VAL A 74 2.47 31.66 -12.60
N PRO A 75 1.15 31.89 -12.76
CA PRO A 75 0.56 33.17 -12.46
C PRO A 75 0.00 33.18 -11.03
N SER A 76 0.60 34.02 -10.19
CA SER A 76 0.17 34.44 -8.85
C SER A 76 -1.12 35.30 -8.84
N ARG A 77 -2.11 34.96 -9.68
CA ARG A 77 -3.41 35.66 -9.79
C ARG A 77 -4.62 34.77 -9.49
N LEU A 78 -4.44 33.71 -8.69
CA LEU A 78 -5.52 32.80 -8.28
C LEU A 78 -6.33 33.32 -7.09
N PHE A 79 -5.77 34.20 -6.25
CA PHE A 79 -6.42 34.66 -5.02
C PHE A 79 -7.30 35.93 -5.16
N VAL A 80 -7.09 36.75 -6.19
CA VAL A 80 -7.78 38.07 -6.29
C VAL A 80 -9.16 37.99 -6.97
N ARG A 81 -9.44 36.94 -7.75
CA ARG A 81 -10.73 36.82 -8.47
C ARG A 81 -11.88 36.18 -7.68
N LEU A 82 -11.62 35.60 -6.51
CA LEU A 82 -12.68 35.05 -5.64
C LEU A 82 -13.50 36.16 -4.94
N SER A 83 -12.90 37.32 -4.67
CA SER A 83 -13.57 38.43 -3.97
C SER A 83 -14.57 39.23 -4.82
N VAL A 84 -14.51 39.14 -6.16
CA VAL A 84 -15.37 39.96 -7.03
C VAL A 84 -16.77 39.35 -7.23
N CYS A 85 -16.95 38.04 -7.05
CA CYS A 85 -18.26 37.38 -7.18
C CYS A 85 -19.16 37.49 -5.94
N LEU A 86 -18.63 37.90 -4.78
CA LEU A 86 -19.37 37.92 -3.50
C LEU A 86 -20.11 39.23 -3.20
N SER A 87 -20.00 40.27 -4.04
CA SER A 87 -20.54 41.61 -3.73
C SER A 87 -21.90 41.97 -4.38
N ALA A 88 -22.41 41.15 -5.31
CA ALA A 88 -23.66 41.49 -6.00
C ALA A 88 -24.87 40.73 -5.42
N ARG A 89 -25.48 41.26 -4.36
CA ARG A 89 -26.96 41.26 -4.14
C ARG A 89 -27.37 41.95 -2.84
N ARG A 90 -27.91 43.16 -2.96
CA ARG A 90 -28.82 43.78 -1.99
C ARG A 90 -30.04 44.38 -2.73
N SER A 91 -31.20 44.18 -2.11
CA SER A 91 -32.47 44.95 -2.24
C SER A 91 -33.50 44.55 -3.32
N PRO A 92 -34.81 44.86 -3.15
CA PRO A 92 -35.68 44.57 -1.99
C PRO A 92 -37.07 43.96 -2.34
N ARG A 93 -37.84 43.66 -1.29
CA ARG A 93 -39.23 43.14 -1.22
C ARG A 93 -40.26 43.94 -2.04
N GLY A 94 -41.32 43.27 -2.52
CA GLY A 94 -42.59 43.92 -2.90
C GLY A 94 -43.69 43.02 -3.50
N ARG A 95 -44.80 42.88 -2.76
CA ARG A 95 -46.22 42.59 -3.11
C ARG A 95 -46.69 41.22 -3.65
N GLN A 96 -47.73 40.71 -2.96
CA GLN A 96 -48.68 39.65 -3.34
C GLN A 96 -49.84 40.22 -4.19
N GLN A 97 -50.29 39.48 -5.22
CA GLN A 97 -51.70 39.11 -5.55
C GLN A 97 -51.84 38.41 -6.95
N PRO A 98 -52.96 37.74 -7.32
CA PRO A 98 -52.95 36.29 -7.56
C PRO A 98 -53.32 35.80 -8.99
N ALA A 99 -53.15 34.48 -9.17
CA ALA A 99 -53.81 33.52 -10.08
C ALA A 99 -54.13 33.90 -11.54
N GLY A 100 -53.48 33.20 -12.48
CA GLY A 100 -53.86 33.12 -13.89
C GLY A 100 -53.05 32.05 -14.63
N THR A 101 -53.73 31.02 -15.11
CA THR A 101 -53.25 29.84 -15.84
C THR A 101 -52.58 30.22 -17.17
N MET A 102 -51.32 29.83 -17.43
CA MET A 102 -50.80 29.54 -18.79
C MET A 102 -49.49 28.73 -18.77
N ALA A 103 -49.49 27.68 -19.60
CA ALA A 103 -48.40 26.84 -20.10
C ALA A 103 -46.95 27.18 -19.67
N ALA A 104 -46.34 26.27 -18.90
CA ALA A 104 -44.92 26.31 -18.56
C ALA A 104 -44.06 25.83 -19.74
N LYS A 105 -43.56 26.78 -20.55
CA LYS A 105 -42.33 26.58 -21.33
C LYS A 105 -41.18 26.29 -20.36
N SER A 106 -40.47 25.18 -20.56
CA SER A 106 -39.27 24.82 -19.82
C SER A 106 -38.18 25.89 -20.00
N LYS A 107 -37.95 26.69 -18.97
CA LYS A 107 -36.78 27.57 -18.89
C LYS A 107 -35.56 26.72 -18.59
N ASP A 108 -34.73 26.50 -19.60
CA ASP A 108 -33.35 26.05 -19.45
C ASP A 108 -32.58 27.07 -18.59
N SER A 109 -32.47 26.79 -17.29
CA SER A 109 -31.58 27.56 -16.42
C SER A 109 -30.15 27.16 -16.71
N LYS A 110 -29.44 27.97 -17.52
CA LYS A 110 -27.99 27.86 -17.73
C LYS A 110 -27.30 27.96 -16.37
N GLN A 111 -26.88 26.82 -15.81
CA GLN A 111 -26.00 26.82 -14.65
C GLN A 111 -24.65 27.45 -15.05
N PRO A 112 -24.06 28.35 -14.24
CA PRO A 112 -22.76 28.92 -14.53
C PRO A 112 -21.70 27.81 -14.45
N GLY A 113 -21.15 27.43 -15.61
CA GLY A 113 -20.11 26.41 -15.71
C GLY A 113 -18.72 27.02 -15.69
N CYS A 114 -17.80 26.42 -14.94
CA CYS A 114 -16.37 26.60 -15.13
C CYS A 114 -15.87 25.42 -15.98
N PHE A 115 -15.12 25.67 -17.06
CA PHE A 115 -14.63 24.63 -17.98
C PHE A 115 -15.70 23.69 -18.62
N GLY A 116 -16.97 24.10 -18.65
CA GLY A 116 -18.05 23.30 -19.24
C GLY A 116 -18.65 22.22 -18.31
N TYR A 117 -18.40 22.31 -17.00
CA TYR A 117 -18.98 21.44 -15.97
C TYR A 117 -19.93 22.22 -15.05
N PRO A 118 -20.97 21.56 -14.48
CA PRO A 118 -21.72 22.11 -13.36
C PRO A 118 -20.77 22.40 -12.19
N LEU A 119 -20.87 23.58 -11.59
CA LEU A 119 -20.01 23.99 -10.47
C LEU A 119 -20.12 23.03 -9.27
N SER A 120 -21.22 22.28 -9.16
CA SER A 120 -21.43 21.21 -8.16
C SER A 120 -20.38 20.10 -8.22
N ILE A 121 -19.87 19.75 -9.41
CA ILE A 121 -18.90 18.66 -9.59
C ILE A 121 -17.57 18.97 -8.91
N PHE A 122 -17.15 20.24 -8.90
CA PHE A 122 -15.89 20.66 -8.31
C PHE A 122 -15.82 20.38 -6.81
N PHE A 123 -16.93 20.58 -6.09
CA PHE A 123 -17.04 20.27 -4.66
C PHE A 123 -16.89 18.77 -4.38
N ILE A 124 -17.44 17.91 -5.26
CA ILE A 124 -17.34 16.45 -5.14
C ILE A 124 -15.90 15.99 -5.39
N VAL A 125 -15.23 16.53 -6.41
CA VAL A 125 -13.85 16.15 -6.75
C VAL A 125 -12.86 16.60 -5.66
N ILE A 126 -13.02 17.80 -5.09
CA ILE A 126 -12.19 18.24 -3.95
C ILE A 126 -12.45 17.37 -2.73
N ASN A 127 -13.72 17.06 -2.44
CA ASN A 127 -14.06 16.15 -1.35
C ASN A 127 -13.36 14.79 -1.54
N GLU A 128 -13.39 14.22 -2.74
CA GLU A 128 -12.70 12.96 -3.01
C GLU A 128 -11.19 13.08 -2.82
N PHE A 129 -10.56 14.15 -3.31
CA PHE A 129 -9.13 14.37 -3.13
C PHE A 129 -8.74 14.44 -1.64
N CYS A 130 -9.46 15.25 -0.86
CA CYS A 130 -9.16 15.45 0.57
C CYS A 130 -9.40 14.18 1.39
N GLU A 131 -10.49 13.45 1.12
CA GLU A 131 -10.75 12.16 1.77
C GLU A 131 -9.68 11.13 1.43
N ARG A 132 -9.27 11.03 0.15
CA ARG A 132 -8.24 10.07 -0.28
C ARG A 132 -6.88 10.41 0.30
N PHE A 133 -6.53 11.70 0.37
CA PHE A 133 -5.34 12.14 1.10
C PHE A 133 -5.42 11.68 2.57
N SER A 134 -6.55 11.94 3.24
CA SER A 134 -6.72 11.63 4.66
C SER A 134 -6.59 10.13 4.94
N TYR A 135 -7.25 9.30 4.13
CA TYR A 135 -7.23 7.84 4.26
C TYR A 135 -5.83 7.26 4.02
N TYR A 136 -5.22 7.53 2.87
CA TYR A 136 -3.93 6.95 2.50
C TYR A 136 -2.78 7.47 3.37
N GLY A 137 -2.78 8.76 3.73
CA GLY A 137 -1.76 9.35 4.59
C GLY A 137 -1.76 8.74 6.00
N MET A 138 -2.93 8.67 6.64
CA MET A 138 -3.06 8.04 7.96
C MET A 138 -2.72 6.55 7.90
N ARG A 139 -3.21 5.83 6.88
CA ARG A 139 -2.93 4.39 6.70
C ARG A 139 -1.44 4.12 6.51
N ALA A 140 -0.69 4.98 5.81
CA ALA A 140 0.73 4.76 5.52
C ALA A 140 1.60 4.69 6.77
N VAL A 141 1.33 5.53 7.77
CA VAL A 141 2.11 5.63 9.01
C VAL A 141 1.62 4.71 10.14
N LEU A 142 0.45 4.08 9.96
CA LEU A 142 -0.30 3.42 11.02
C LEU A 142 0.44 2.22 11.64
N VAL A 143 1.12 1.39 10.83
CA VAL A 143 1.85 0.23 11.35
C VAL A 143 3.05 0.65 12.21
N LEU A 144 3.73 1.74 11.84
CA LEU A 144 4.85 2.28 12.62
C LEU A 144 4.37 2.94 13.92
N TYR A 145 3.19 3.56 13.89
CA TYR A 145 2.54 4.06 15.10
C TYR A 145 2.27 2.94 16.11
N PHE A 146 1.73 1.81 15.65
CA PHE A 146 1.52 0.63 16.52
C PHE A 146 2.83 0.10 17.11
N LYS A 147 3.86 -0.04 16.27
CA LYS A 147 5.18 -0.54 16.70
C LYS A 147 5.90 0.40 17.66
N TYR A 148 6.09 1.66 17.27
CA TYR A 148 6.97 2.57 17.99
C TYR A 148 6.28 3.40 19.07
N PHE A 149 5.02 3.79 18.85
CA PHE A 149 4.28 4.60 19.83
C PHE A 149 3.49 3.71 20.81
N LEU A 150 2.69 2.76 20.31
CA LEU A 150 1.93 1.83 21.17
C LEU A 150 2.75 0.67 21.73
N ARG A 151 4.01 0.52 21.28
CA ARG A 151 4.97 -0.51 21.74
C ARG A 151 4.48 -1.95 21.51
N TRP A 152 3.77 -2.18 20.41
CA TRP A 152 3.33 -3.51 20.01
C TRP A 152 4.39 -4.21 19.15
N ASP A 153 4.40 -5.55 19.21
CA ASP A 153 5.26 -6.33 18.32
C ASP A 153 4.78 -6.27 16.86
N ASP A 154 5.64 -6.69 15.95
CA ASP A 154 5.41 -6.65 14.50
C ASP A 154 4.17 -7.47 14.08
N ASN A 155 3.90 -8.60 14.73
CA ASN A 155 2.77 -9.46 14.39
C ASN A 155 1.46 -8.86 14.88
N PHE A 156 1.41 -8.37 16.13
CA PHE A 156 0.21 -7.73 16.65
C PHE A 156 -0.11 -6.41 15.92
N SER A 157 0.91 -5.61 15.61
CA SER A 157 0.78 -4.40 14.78
C SER A 157 0.20 -4.72 13.40
N THR A 158 0.70 -5.77 12.75
CA THR A 158 0.19 -6.25 11.45
C THR A 158 -1.27 -6.73 11.57
N ALA A 159 -1.61 -7.46 12.65
CA ALA A 159 -2.96 -7.96 12.86
C ALA A 159 -3.99 -6.83 13.05
N ILE A 160 -3.69 -5.82 13.86
CA ILE A 160 -4.61 -4.68 14.05
C ILE A 160 -4.73 -3.87 12.76
N TYR A 161 -3.63 -3.67 12.01
CA TYR A 161 -3.65 -3.02 10.71
C TYR A 161 -4.61 -3.71 9.73
N HIS A 162 -4.49 -5.02 9.55
CA HIS A 162 -5.36 -5.77 8.64
C HIS A 162 -6.80 -5.87 9.14
N THR A 163 -7.02 -5.92 10.46
CA THR A 163 -8.36 -5.83 11.04
C THR A 163 -9.03 -4.51 10.69
N PHE A 164 -8.31 -3.39 10.84
CA PHE A 164 -8.80 -2.07 10.46
C PHE A 164 -9.13 -1.99 8.97
N VAL A 165 -8.23 -2.47 8.10
CA VAL A 165 -8.47 -2.48 6.65
C VAL A 165 -9.67 -3.36 6.29
N ALA A 166 -9.79 -4.55 6.89
CA ALA A 166 -10.94 -5.44 6.69
C ALA A 166 -12.25 -4.75 7.05
N LEU A 167 -12.31 -4.06 8.19
CA LEU A 167 -13.49 -3.28 8.60
C LEU A 167 -13.80 -2.16 7.59
N CYS A 168 -12.80 -1.41 7.11
CA CYS A 168 -13.00 -0.35 6.11
C CYS A 168 -13.59 -0.85 4.78
N TYR A 169 -13.39 -2.11 4.43
CA TYR A 169 -13.91 -2.73 3.21
C TYR A 169 -15.15 -3.61 3.44
N LEU A 170 -15.52 -3.87 4.70
CA LEU A 170 -16.75 -4.55 5.09
C LEU A 170 -17.91 -3.57 5.33
N THR A 171 -17.65 -2.44 5.97
CA THR A 171 -18.63 -1.39 6.26
C THR A 171 -19.23 -0.66 5.05
N PRO A 172 -18.68 -0.71 3.81
CA PRO A 172 -19.40 -0.26 2.60
C PRO A 172 -20.77 -0.89 2.41
N ILE A 173 -20.94 -2.16 2.79
CA ILE A 173 -22.25 -2.83 2.71
C ILE A 173 -23.25 -2.08 3.60
N LEU A 174 -22.86 -1.76 4.84
CA LEU A 174 -23.70 -0.99 5.76
C LEU A 174 -24.02 0.41 5.21
N GLY A 175 -23.03 1.11 4.66
CA GLY A 175 -23.23 2.43 4.06
C GLY A 175 -24.21 2.43 2.89
N ALA A 176 -24.08 1.45 1.98
CA ALA A 176 -25.00 1.28 0.87
C ALA A 176 -26.43 0.96 1.35
N LEU A 177 -26.57 0.05 2.32
CA LEU A 177 -27.88 -0.28 2.90
C LEU A 177 -28.56 0.95 3.51
N ILE A 178 -27.82 1.79 4.25
CA ILE A 178 -28.35 3.01 4.88
C ILE A 178 -28.75 4.05 3.82
N ALA A 179 -27.91 4.24 2.79
CA ALA A 179 -28.14 5.20 1.72
C ALA A 179 -29.36 4.84 0.88
N ASP A 180 -29.49 3.58 0.47
CA ASP A 180 -30.53 3.15 -0.46
C ASP A 180 -31.88 2.87 0.25
N SER A 181 -31.88 2.59 1.56
CA SER A 181 -33.12 2.25 2.29
C SER A 181 -33.71 3.40 3.10
N TRP A 182 -32.88 4.27 3.71
CA TRP A 182 -33.37 5.15 4.78
C TRP A 182 -33.02 6.62 4.59
N LEU A 183 -31.72 6.96 4.44
CA LEU A 183 -31.27 8.35 4.52
C LEU A 183 -31.10 9.02 3.15
N GLY A 184 -30.92 8.24 2.07
CA GLY A 184 -30.46 8.76 0.78
C GLY A 184 -28.94 8.99 0.77
N LYS A 185 -28.34 8.99 -0.42
CA LYS A 185 -26.88 9.11 -0.61
C LYS A 185 -26.29 10.37 0.05
N PHE A 186 -26.89 11.54 -0.17
CA PHE A 186 -26.37 12.81 0.36
C PHE A 186 -26.32 12.84 1.90
N LYS A 187 -27.41 12.46 2.59
CA LYS A 187 -27.44 12.48 4.05
C LYS A 187 -26.50 11.43 4.64
N THR A 188 -26.40 10.27 4.00
CA THR A 188 -25.47 9.20 4.41
C THR A 188 -24.02 9.66 4.32
N ILE A 189 -23.64 10.30 3.20
CA ILE A 189 -22.28 10.87 3.04
C ILE A 189 -22.00 11.89 4.15
N VAL A 190 -22.91 12.82 4.42
CA VAL A 190 -22.69 13.86 5.46
C VAL A 190 -22.58 13.24 6.85
N SER A 191 -23.53 12.38 7.24
CA SER A 191 -23.55 11.77 8.58
C SER A 191 -22.31 10.90 8.83
N LEU A 192 -21.91 10.07 7.87
CA LEU A 192 -20.74 9.20 8.04
C LEU A 192 -19.41 9.96 7.90
N SER A 193 -19.36 11.05 7.13
CA SER A 193 -18.19 11.94 7.09
C SER A 193 -18.00 12.70 8.41
N ILE A 194 -19.07 13.01 9.16
CA ILE A 194 -18.95 13.56 10.53
C ILE A 194 -18.31 12.53 11.46
N VAL A 195 -18.83 11.29 11.44
CA VAL A 195 -18.25 10.18 12.22
C VAL A 195 -16.78 9.96 11.86
N TYR A 196 -16.46 10.01 10.56
CA TYR A 196 -15.09 9.91 10.08
C TYR A 196 -14.20 11.04 10.63
N THR A 197 -14.67 12.29 10.54
CA THR A 197 -13.92 13.46 11.04
C THR A 197 -13.65 13.36 12.54
N ILE A 198 -14.64 12.92 13.32
CA ILE A 198 -14.48 12.66 14.76
C ILE A 198 -13.45 11.55 14.99
N GLY A 199 -13.53 10.44 14.25
CA GLY A 199 -12.57 9.34 14.35
C GLY A 199 -11.13 9.78 14.09
N GLN A 200 -10.89 10.58 13.04
CA GLN A 200 -9.57 11.14 12.75
C GLN A 200 -9.09 12.12 13.83
N ALA A 201 -9.98 12.94 14.39
CA ALA A 201 -9.64 13.85 15.49
C ALA A 201 -9.26 13.07 16.76
N VAL A 202 -10.02 12.02 17.10
CA VAL A 202 -9.69 11.13 18.22
C VAL A 202 -8.35 10.45 18.02
N MET A 203 -8.05 9.98 16.79
CA MET A 203 -6.75 9.38 16.45
C MET A 203 -5.59 10.39 16.55
N ALA A 204 -5.81 11.65 16.16
CA ALA A 204 -4.80 12.69 16.32
C ALA A 204 -4.52 12.96 17.80
N VAL A 205 -5.57 13.10 18.62
CA VAL A 205 -5.46 13.29 20.08
C VAL A 205 -4.80 12.08 20.75
N SER A 206 -5.13 10.87 20.34
CA SER A 206 -4.55 9.64 20.92
C SER A 206 -3.05 9.52 20.70
N SER A 207 -2.47 10.27 19.76
CA SER A 207 -1.03 10.25 19.50
C SER A 207 -0.23 11.35 20.21
N ILE A 208 -0.90 12.22 21.00
CA ILE A 208 -0.25 13.29 21.76
C ILE A 208 0.35 12.70 23.03
N ASN A 209 1.67 12.51 23.04
CA ASN A 209 2.39 11.95 24.20
C ASN A 209 2.12 12.72 25.51
N ASP A 210 2.22 14.05 25.43
CA ASP A 210 2.02 14.98 26.55
C ASP A 210 0.61 14.90 27.20
N LEU A 211 -0.32 14.13 26.64
CA LEU A 211 -1.66 13.92 27.22
C LEU A 211 -1.61 13.09 28.52
N THR A 212 -0.68 12.14 28.62
CA THR A 212 -0.54 11.28 29.81
C THR A 212 0.86 11.28 30.41
N ASP A 213 1.81 12.03 29.85
CA ASP A 213 3.17 12.22 30.39
C ASP A 213 3.16 13.31 31.49
N HIS A 214 2.79 12.93 32.72
CA HIS A 214 2.76 13.84 33.87
C HIS A 214 4.16 14.07 34.45
N ASN A 215 5.03 13.07 34.36
CA ASN A 215 6.39 13.09 34.90
C ASN A 215 7.39 13.84 33.98
N ARG A 216 7.00 14.14 32.73
CA ARG A 216 7.76 14.85 31.68
C ARG A 216 9.04 14.12 31.26
N ASP A 217 9.07 12.80 31.40
CA ASP A 217 10.21 11.97 30.98
C ASP A 217 10.20 11.69 29.47
N GLY A 218 9.14 12.09 28.76
CA GLY A 218 8.99 11.89 27.33
C GLY A 218 8.38 10.54 26.96
N THR A 219 7.83 9.80 27.92
CA THR A 219 7.04 8.58 27.73
C THR A 219 5.65 8.73 28.35
N PRO A 220 4.60 8.16 27.75
CA PRO A 220 3.27 8.30 28.30
C PRO A 220 3.10 7.40 29.55
N ASP A 221 2.71 7.98 30.69
CA ASP A 221 2.53 7.23 31.95
C ASP A 221 1.40 6.19 31.82
N SER A 222 0.41 6.44 30.96
CA SER A 222 -0.73 5.53 30.74
C SER A 222 -0.94 5.17 29.27
N ILE A 223 -0.17 4.19 28.81
CA ILE A 223 -0.30 3.64 27.44
C ILE A 223 -1.71 3.09 27.16
N ALA A 224 -2.41 2.60 28.17
CA ALA A 224 -3.76 2.05 28.04
C ALA A 224 -4.77 3.09 27.50
N THR A 225 -4.65 4.34 27.94
CA THR A 225 -5.51 5.44 27.45
C THR A 225 -5.26 5.71 25.97
N HIS A 226 -3.99 5.75 25.55
CA HIS A 226 -3.61 5.92 24.15
C HIS A 226 -4.16 4.78 23.28
N ILE A 227 -4.07 3.54 23.76
CA ILE A 227 -4.63 2.36 23.08
C ILE A 227 -6.17 2.51 22.94
N ALA A 228 -6.89 2.80 24.03
CA ALA A 228 -8.35 2.91 24.01
C ALA A 228 -8.85 4.00 23.06
N LEU A 229 -8.22 5.19 23.08
CA LEU A 229 -8.54 6.27 22.15
C LEU A 229 -8.20 5.89 20.70
N SER A 230 -7.04 5.27 20.46
CA SER A 230 -6.64 4.83 19.12
C SER A 230 -7.63 3.82 18.54
N MET A 231 -8.03 2.81 19.33
CA MET A 231 -8.99 1.79 18.87
C MET A 231 -10.37 2.40 18.59
N THR A 232 -10.81 3.32 19.45
CA THR A 232 -12.05 4.07 19.23
C THR A 232 -11.99 4.89 17.94
N GLY A 233 -10.88 5.61 17.73
CA GLY A 233 -10.63 6.38 16.52
C GLY A 233 -10.67 5.52 15.25
N LEU A 234 -9.97 4.38 15.25
CA LEU A 234 -9.93 3.45 14.11
C LEU A 234 -11.29 2.84 13.77
N ILE A 235 -12.10 2.48 14.77
CA ILE A 235 -13.47 1.96 14.55
C ILE A 235 -14.33 3.04 13.89
N LEU A 236 -14.31 4.27 14.42
CA LEU A 236 -15.06 5.40 13.86
C LEU A 236 -14.61 5.73 12.43
N ILE A 237 -13.29 5.70 12.18
CA ILE A 237 -12.73 5.88 10.84
C ILE A 237 -13.22 4.78 9.90
N ALA A 238 -13.17 3.52 10.31
CA ALA A 238 -13.59 2.38 9.48
C ALA A 238 -15.08 2.44 9.11
N LEU A 239 -15.93 2.84 10.06
CA LEU A 239 -17.36 3.10 9.80
C LEU A 239 -17.56 4.28 8.84
N GLY A 240 -16.80 5.36 9.05
CA GLY A 240 -16.84 6.57 8.25
C GLY A 240 -16.41 6.33 6.79
N THR A 241 -15.15 5.99 6.56
CA THR A 241 -14.59 5.79 5.19
C THR A 241 -15.33 4.68 4.45
N GLY A 242 -15.58 3.55 5.09
CA GLY A 242 -16.21 2.43 4.40
C GLY A 242 -17.63 2.77 3.99
N GLY A 243 -18.43 3.40 4.86
CA GLY A 243 -19.81 3.71 4.50
C GLY A 243 -19.99 4.86 3.49
N ILE A 244 -19.02 5.78 3.35
CA ILE A 244 -19.07 6.82 2.30
C ILE A 244 -18.59 6.32 0.93
N LYS A 245 -17.65 5.36 0.88
CA LYS A 245 -17.05 4.83 -0.37
C LYS A 245 -18.05 4.47 -1.47
N PRO A 246 -19.11 3.67 -1.22
CA PRO A 246 -20.07 3.31 -2.27
C PRO A 246 -21.00 4.46 -2.65
N CYS A 247 -21.14 5.46 -1.77
CA CYS A 247 -22.10 6.54 -1.93
C CYS A 247 -21.54 7.71 -2.75
N VAL A 248 -20.27 8.10 -2.55
CA VAL A 248 -19.69 9.33 -3.15
C VAL A 248 -19.56 9.22 -4.67
N SER A 249 -19.03 8.11 -5.17
CA SER A 249 -18.87 7.89 -6.62
C SER A 249 -20.21 7.83 -7.34
N ALA A 250 -21.19 7.13 -6.74
CA ALA A 250 -22.56 7.06 -7.25
C ALA A 250 -23.25 8.43 -7.23
N PHE A 251 -23.09 9.19 -6.13
CA PHE A 251 -23.66 10.53 -6.00
C PHE A 251 -23.06 11.52 -7.01
N GLY A 252 -21.76 11.41 -7.31
CA GLY A 252 -21.11 12.18 -8.38
C GLY A 252 -21.65 11.84 -9.77
N GLY A 253 -21.89 10.55 -10.04
CA GLY A 253 -22.52 10.10 -11.28
C GLY A 253 -23.94 10.63 -11.47
N ASP A 254 -24.73 10.70 -10.40
CA ASP A 254 -26.12 11.19 -10.40
C ASP A 254 -26.25 12.69 -10.74
N GLN A 255 -25.14 13.44 -10.79
CA GLN A 255 -25.16 14.87 -11.14
C GLN A 255 -25.32 15.12 -12.65
N PHE A 256 -25.23 14.08 -13.47
CA PHE A 256 -25.36 14.16 -14.93
C PHE A 256 -26.68 13.55 -15.37
N GLU A 257 -27.32 14.17 -16.37
CA GLU A 257 -28.51 13.61 -17.03
C GLU A 257 -28.09 12.52 -18.04
N GLU A 258 -29.04 11.67 -18.47
CA GLU A 258 -28.75 10.54 -19.37
C GLU A 258 -28.09 10.95 -20.69
N HIS A 259 -28.47 12.10 -21.26
CA HIS A 259 -27.89 12.62 -22.50
C HIS A 259 -26.44 13.15 -22.35
N GLN A 260 -25.91 13.22 -21.13
CA GLN A 260 -24.59 13.81 -20.81
C GLN A 260 -23.48 12.76 -20.62
N GLU A 261 -23.53 11.64 -21.35
CA GLU A 261 -22.61 10.52 -21.16
C GLU A 261 -21.12 10.91 -21.28
N LYS A 262 -20.78 11.77 -22.25
CA LYS A 262 -19.41 12.24 -22.47
C LYS A 262 -18.89 13.08 -21.29
N GLN A 263 -19.74 13.87 -20.65
CA GLN A 263 -19.37 14.65 -19.47
C GLN A 263 -19.21 13.75 -18.24
N ARG A 264 -20.08 12.76 -18.07
CA ARG A 264 -20.01 11.76 -17.01
C ARG A 264 -18.73 10.92 -17.09
N SER A 265 -18.33 10.48 -18.28
CA SER A 265 -17.05 9.75 -18.48
C SER A 265 -15.83 10.60 -18.12
N ARG A 266 -15.81 11.88 -18.52
CA ARG A 266 -14.74 12.82 -18.13
C ARG A 266 -14.71 13.07 -16.62
N PHE A 267 -15.86 13.15 -15.96
CA PHE A 267 -15.93 13.23 -14.49
C PHE A 267 -15.25 12.04 -13.82
N PHE A 268 -15.55 10.81 -14.25
CA PHE A 268 -14.89 9.62 -13.68
C PHE A 268 -13.38 9.61 -13.93
N SER A 269 -12.92 10.16 -15.05
CA SER A 269 -11.48 10.34 -15.31
C SER A 269 -10.84 11.35 -14.34
N LEU A 270 -11.50 12.48 -14.07
CA LEU A 270 -11.06 13.47 -13.08
C LEU A 270 -11.10 12.92 -11.66
N PHE A 271 -12.12 12.12 -11.33
CA PHE A 271 -12.27 11.45 -10.06
C PHE A 271 -11.12 10.46 -9.83
N TYR A 272 -10.78 9.66 -10.84
CA TYR A 272 -9.63 8.75 -10.80
C TYR A 272 -8.30 9.50 -10.64
N LEU A 273 -8.13 10.64 -11.32
CA LEU A 273 -6.96 11.50 -11.15
C LEU A 273 -6.87 12.03 -9.71
N ALA A 274 -7.98 12.47 -9.12
CA ALA A 274 -8.04 12.96 -7.74
C ALA A 274 -7.66 11.87 -6.72
N ILE A 275 -8.10 10.62 -6.93
CA ILE A 275 -7.74 9.48 -6.08
C ILE A 275 -6.23 9.24 -6.10
N ASN A 276 -5.64 9.12 -7.30
CA ASN A 276 -4.21 8.84 -7.43
C ASN A 276 -3.36 9.99 -6.93
N ALA A 277 -3.75 11.25 -7.21
CA ALA A 277 -3.07 12.43 -6.68
C ALA A 277 -3.14 12.47 -5.14
N GLY A 278 -4.30 12.22 -4.55
CA GLY A 278 -4.48 12.19 -3.10
C GLY A 278 -3.61 11.11 -2.44
N SER A 279 -3.60 9.89 -2.99
CA SER A 279 -2.76 8.78 -2.51
C SER A 279 -1.26 9.07 -2.65
N LEU A 280 -0.82 9.56 -3.81
CA LEU A 280 0.57 9.90 -4.08
C LEU A 280 1.09 10.97 -3.12
N ILE A 281 0.35 12.08 -2.99
CA ILE A 281 0.80 13.22 -2.18
C ILE A 281 0.78 12.85 -0.69
N SER A 282 -0.25 12.14 -0.23
CA SER A 282 -0.37 11.78 1.19
C SER A 282 0.70 10.77 1.64
N THR A 283 1.04 9.79 0.82
CA THR A 283 2.12 8.83 1.11
C THR A 283 3.51 9.45 1.11
N VAL A 284 3.69 10.62 0.48
CA VAL A 284 4.92 11.41 0.59
C VAL A 284 4.90 12.32 1.81
N ILE A 285 3.85 13.15 1.95
CA ILE A 285 3.81 14.22 2.95
C ILE A 285 3.63 13.67 4.36
N THR A 286 2.71 12.73 4.58
CA THR A 286 2.38 12.29 5.94
C THR A 286 3.57 11.61 6.66
N PRO A 287 4.35 10.73 6.02
CA PRO A 287 5.60 10.24 6.60
C PRO A 287 6.65 11.32 6.88
N ILE A 288 6.76 12.36 6.04
CA ILE A 288 7.66 13.50 6.28
C ILE A 288 7.22 14.26 7.54
N LEU A 289 5.91 14.44 7.73
CA LEU A 289 5.35 15.06 8.93
C LEU A 289 5.61 14.21 10.18
N ARG A 290 5.46 12.88 10.09
CA ARG A 290 5.78 11.93 11.17
C ARG A 290 7.25 12.03 11.58
N ALA A 291 8.15 12.10 10.61
CA ALA A 291 9.59 12.13 10.85
C ALA A 291 10.09 13.43 11.51
N GLN A 292 9.27 14.49 11.54
CA GLN A 292 9.59 15.71 12.30
C GLN A 292 9.57 15.44 13.81
N GLN A 293 10.32 16.25 14.55
CA GLN A 293 10.28 16.26 16.01
C GLN A 293 9.27 17.29 16.52
N CYS A 294 8.33 16.87 17.35
CA CYS A 294 7.37 17.75 18.02
C CYS A 294 7.06 17.30 19.45
N GLY A 295 6.35 18.16 20.18
CA GLY A 295 6.06 18.01 21.61
C GLY A 295 6.36 19.30 22.37
N ILE A 296 5.61 19.52 23.44
CA ILE A 296 5.65 20.75 24.25
C ILE A 296 6.81 20.66 25.25
N HIS A 297 6.91 19.52 25.95
CA HIS A 297 7.92 19.30 26.99
C HIS A 297 9.06 18.40 26.52
N SER A 298 8.75 17.31 25.81
CA SER A 298 9.72 16.38 25.25
C SER A 298 9.66 16.41 23.71
N LYS A 299 10.81 16.30 23.03
CA LYS A 299 10.84 16.23 21.55
C LYS A 299 10.78 14.78 21.10
N GLN A 300 9.66 14.38 20.50
CA GLN A 300 9.42 13.03 19.99
C GLN A 300 9.03 13.07 18.51
N GLN A 301 8.99 11.91 17.84
CA GLN A 301 8.45 11.83 16.47
C GLN A 301 6.98 12.26 16.44
N CYS A 302 6.62 13.03 15.41
CA CYS A 302 5.39 13.78 15.38
C CYS A 302 4.19 13.03 14.79
N TYR A 303 3.74 11.98 15.46
CA TYR A 303 2.47 11.32 15.15
C TYR A 303 1.24 12.26 15.25
N PRO A 304 1.15 13.21 16.21
CA PRO A 304 0.05 14.17 16.25
C PRO A 304 -0.12 14.99 14.98
N LEU A 305 0.99 15.40 14.35
CA LEU A 305 0.94 16.15 13.09
C LEU A 305 0.61 15.21 11.92
N ALA A 306 1.18 14.01 11.92
CA ALA A 306 0.93 12.99 10.90
C ALA A 306 -0.55 12.56 10.84
N PHE A 307 -1.25 12.48 11.98
CA PHE A 307 -2.69 12.21 12.02
C PHE A 307 -3.56 13.48 11.99
N GLY A 308 -3.07 14.59 12.56
CA GLY A 308 -3.79 15.86 12.63
C GLY A 308 -3.99 16.52 11.27
N VAL A 309 -3.02 16.47 10.37
CA VAL A 309 -3.16 17.03 9.01
C VAL A 309 -4.23 16.26 8.21
N PRO A 310 -4.22 14.92 8.13
CA PRO A 310 -5.34 14.12 7.63
C PRO A 310 -6.70 14.45 8.28
N ALA A 311 -6.75 14.67 9.60
CA ALA A 311 -7.98 15.03 10.30
C ALA A 311 -8.52 16.39 9.85
N ALA A 312 -7.65 17.40 9.76
CA ALA A 312 -8.00 18.74 9.29
C ALA A 312 -8.48 18.71 7.83
N LEU A 313 -7.80 17.97 6.95
CA LEU A 313 -8.22 17.80 5.56
C LEU A 313 -9.55 17.08 5.42
N MET A 314 -9.84 16.10 6.29
CA MET A 314 -11.15 15.44 6.32
C MET A 314 -12.26 16.43 6.76
N ALA A 315 -12.00 17.28 7.75
CA ALA A 315 -12.94 18.33 8.15
C ALA A 315 -13.19 19.32 7.01
N VAL A 316 -12.13 19.74 6.30
CA VAL A 316 -12.23 20.58 5.10
C VAL A 316 -13.05 19.88 4.02
N SER A 317 -12.82 18.58 3.80
CA SER A 317 -13.60 17.75 2.85
C SER A 317 -15.09 17.83 3.13
N LEU A 318 -15.49 17.62 4.39
CA LEU A 318 -16.88 17.69 4.83
C LEU A 318 -17.47 19.09 4.62
N ILE A 319 -16.75 20.15 5.01
CA ILE A 319 -17.21 21.53 4.84
C ILE A 319 -17.43 21.85 3.37
N VAL A 320 -16.45 21.55 2.51
CA VAL A 320 -16.53 21.76 1.05
C VAL A 320 -17.72 21.01 0.46
N PHE A 321 -17.93 19.75 0.85
CA PHE A 321 -19.05 18.95 0.38
C PHE A 321 -20.40 19.56 0.79
N VAL A 322 -20.54 20.02 2.03
CA VAL A 322 -21.78 20.63 2.56
C VAL A 322 -22.06 21.99 1.92
N ILE A 323 -21.04 22.80 1.61
CA ILE A 323 -21.22 24.08 0.89
C ILE A 323 -21.89 23.85 -0.47
N GLY A 324 -21.53 22.79 -1.19
CA GLY A 324 -22.15 22.41 -2.46
C GLY A 324 -23.60 21.91 -2.34
N SER A 325 -24.14 21.73 -1.12
CA SER A 325 -25.43 21.05 -0.88
C SER A 325 -26.66 21.65 -1.58
N ARG A 326 -26.65 22.95 -1.89
CA ARG A 326 -27.73 23.63 -2.62
C ARG A 326 -27.65 23.41 -4.14
N MET A 327 -26.52 22.92 -4.63
CA MET A 327 -26.22 22.74 -6.05
C MET A 327 -26.34 21.28 -6.51
N TYR A 328 -26.42 20.33 -5.57
CA TYR A 328 -26.51 18.92 -5.92
C TYR A 328 -27.92 18.49 -6.30
N LYS A 329 -28.00 17.63 -7.32
CA LYS A 329 -29.19 16.82 -7.59
C LYS A 329 -29.25 15.71 -6.53
N LYS A 330 -30.31 15.70 -5.73
CA LYS A 330 -30.52 14.73 -4.63
C LYS A 330 -31.63 13.76 -5.05
N VAL A 331 -31.23 12.58 -5.49
CA VAL A 331 -32.16 11.51 -5.90
C VAL A 331 -32.74 10.85 -4.63
N GLN A 332 -34.03 10.53 -4.67
CA GLN A 332 -34.70 9.81 -3.59
C GLN A 332 -34.23 8.35 -3.52
N PRO A 333 -34.24 7.70 -2.34
CA PRO A 333 -33.87 6.29 -2.22
C PRO A 333 -34.84 5.41 -3.04
N GLN A 334 -34.32 4.55 -3.94
CA GLN A 334 -35.16 3.69 -4.80
C GLN A 334 -35.41 2.27 -4.24
N GLY A 335 -35.24 2.08 -2.93
CA GLY A 335 -35.37 0.76 -2.33
C GLY A 335 -34.15 -0.12 -2.58
N ASN A 336 -34.01 -1.17 -1.76
CA ASN A 336 -32.74 -1.86 -1.62
C ASN A 336 -32.69 -3.16 -2.43
N ILE A 337 -32.09 -3.06 -3.61
CA ILE A 337 -31.90 -4.19 -4.53
C ILE A 337 -31.07 -5.31 -3.86
N MET A 338 -30.08 -4.96 -3.04
CA MET A 338 -29.27 -5.95 -2.33
C MET A 338 -30.10 -6.75 -1.32
N VAL A 339 -31.01 -6.11 -0.59
CA VAL A 339 -31.96 -6.80 0.31
C VAL A 339 -32.94 -7.67 -0.48
N GLN A 340 -33.43 -7.20 -1.63
CA GLN A 340 -34.31 -7.99 -2.48
C GLN A 340 -33.60 -9.26 -2.99
N VAL A 341 -32.35 -9.14 -3.44
CA VAL A 341 -31.51 -10.28 -3.86
C VAL A 341 -31.31 -11.26 -2.70
N CYS A 342 -30.93 -10.78 -1.51
CA CYS A 342 -30.75 -11.65 -0.33
C CYS A 342 -32.04 -12.37 0.08
N LYS A 343 -33.19 -11.68 0.07
CA LYS A 343 -34.49 -12.29 0.37
C LYS A 343 -34.93 -13.29 -0.70
N CYS A 344 -34.69 -12.99 -1.97
CA CYS A 344 -34.94 -13.91 -3.09
C CYS A 344 -34.14 -15.21 -2.93
N ILE A 345 -32.84 -15.11 -2.63
CA ILE A 345 -31.97 -16.26 -2.37
C ILE A 345 -32.43 -17.04 -1.13
N GLY A 346 -32.70 -16.35 -0.02
CA GLY A 346 -33.15 -16.99 1.22
C GLY A 346 -34.49 -17.71 1.06
N PHE A 347 -35.43 -17.11 0.32
CA PHE A 347 -36.71 -17.74 -0.01
C PHE A 347 -36.51 -18.97 -0.90
N ALA A 348 -35.71 -18.88 -1.97
CA ALA A 348 -35.42 -20.02 -2.84
C ALA A 348 -34.82 -21.20 -2.06
N ILE A 349 -33.86 -20.94 -1.15
CA ILE A 349 -33.23 -21.96 -0.31
C ILE A 349 -34.26 -22.58 0.63
N LYS A 350 -35.02 -21.75 1.37
CA LYS A 350 -36.06 -22.23 2.30
C LYS A 350 -37.10 -23.09 1.57
N ASN A 351 -37.52 -22.66 0.39
CA ASN A 351 -38.54 -23.33 -0.40
C ASN A 351 -38.03 -24.65 -0.99
N ARG A 352 -36.77 -24.70 -1.43
CA ARG A 352 -36.09 -25.92 -1.85
C ARG A 352 -35.99 -26.96 -0.73
N PHE A 353 -35.73 -26.53 0.51
CA PHE A 353 -35.69 -27.45 1.65
C PHE A 353 -37.07 -27.95 2.08
N ARG A 354 -38.11 -27.10 1.99
CA ARG A 354 -39.50 -27.50 2.28
C ARG A 354 -40.06 -28.50 1.27
N HIS A 355 -39.74 -28.34 -0.01
CA HIS A 355 -40.28 -29.17 -1.10
C HIS A 355 -39.29 -30.24 -1.59
N ARG A 356 -38.47 -30.80 -0.69
CA ARG A 356 -37.45 -31.83 -1.02
C ARG A 356 -38.05 -33.24 -1.27
N SER A 357 -39.36 -33.42 -1.13
CA SER A 357 -40.08 -34.68 -1.40
C SER A 357 -40.05 -35.03 -2.90
N LYS A 358 -40.16 -36.33 -3.24
CA LYS A 358 -40.26 -36.84 -4.62
C LYS A 358 -41.53 -36.38 -5.37
N GLU A 359 -42.49 -35.80 -4.65
CA GLU A 359 -43.78 -35.31 -5.17
C GLU A 359 -43.66 -34.05 -6.03
N TYR A 360 -42.60 -33.26 -5.88
CA TYR A 360 -42.44 -32.00 -6.62
C TYR A 360 -41.48 -32.16 -7.81
N PRO A 361 -41.85 -31.66 -9.01
CA PRO A 361 -40.98 -31.74 -10.18
C PRO A 361 -39.68 -30.96 -9.96
N LYS A 362 -38.55 -31.54 -10.39
CA LYS A 362 -37.24 -30.88 -10.31
C LYS A 362 -37.22 -29.68 -11.25
N ARG A 363 -36.91 -28.50 -10.72
CA ARG A 363 -36.68 -27.28 -11.51
C ARG A 363 -35.26 -27.29 -12.11
N GLU A 364 -35.07 -26.62 -13.24
CA GLU A 364 -33.77 -26.57 -13.97
C GLU A 364 -32.66 -25.91 -13.14
N HIS A 365 -32.96 -24.80 -12.46
CA HIS A 365 -32.03 -24.14 -11.54
C HIS A 365 -32.61 -24.02 -10.13
N TRP A 366 -31.77 -24.14 -9.10
CA TRP A 366 -32.21 -24.10 -7.70
C TRP A 366 -32.81 -22.74 -7.26
N LEU A 367 -32.51 -21.67 -7.99
CA LEU A 367 -33.09 -20.34 -7.73
C LEU A 367 -34.52 -20.21 -8.26
N ASP A 368 -34.98 -21.12 -9.14
CA ASP A 368 -36.33 -21.07 -9.69
C ASP A 368 -37.41 -21.40 -8.66
N TRP A 369 -37.00 -21.93 -7.50
CA TRP A 369 -37.87 -22.07 -6.32
C TRP A 369 -38.35 -20.72 -5.75
N ALA A 370 -37.78 -19.60 -6.20
CA ALA A 370 -38.28 -18.26 -5.87
C ALA A 370 -39.42 -17.77 -6.78
N SER A 371 -39.77 -18.49 -7.85
CA SER A 371 -40.77 -18.02 -8.83
C SER A 371 -42.17 -17.84 -8.25
N GLU A 372 -42.44 -18.43 -7.08
CA GLU A 372 -43.73 -18.30 -6.37
C GLU A 372 -43.92 -16.91 -5.73
N LYS A 373 -42.84 -16.14 -5.55
CA LYS A 373 -42.88 -14.85 -4.85
C LYS A 373 -42.15 -13.72 -5.57
N TYR A 374 -41.20 -14.05 -6.42
CA TYR A 374 -40.31 -13.08 -7.06
C TYR A 374 -40.42 -13.17 -8.58
N SER A 375 -40.29 -12.02 -9.24
CA SER A 375 -40.42 -11.94 -10.70
C SER A 375 -39.32 -12.72 -11.43
N LYS A 376 -39.67 -13.27 -12.60
CA LYS A 376 -38.73 -13.99 -13.48
C LYS A 376 -37.49 -13.14 -13.81
N ARG A 377 -37.67 -11.83 -13.98
CA ARG A 377 -36.58 -10.85 -14.17
C ARG A 377 -35.61 -10.83 -12.98
N LEU A 378 -36.13 -10.66 -11.76
CA LEU A 378 -35.28 -10.60 -10.56
C LEU A 378 -34.52 -11.92 -10.34
N ILE A 379 -35.17 -13.06 -10.57
CA ILE A 379 -34.54 -14.38 -10.46
C ILE A 379 -33.42 -14.53 -11.48
N THR A 380 -33.67 -14.18 -12.74
CA THR A 380 -32.67 -14.28 -13.83
C THR A 380 -31.47 -13.38 -13.57
N GLN A 381 -31.70 -12.11 -13.22
CA GLN A 381 -30.63 -11.18 -12.85
C GLN A 381 -29.84 -11.67 -11.63
N THR A 382 -30.50 -12.26 -10.64
CA THR A 382 -29.83 -12.85 -9.47
C THR A 382 -28.97 -14.07 -9.86
N LYS A 383 -29.41 -14.92 -10.80
CA LYS A 383 -28.56 -16.02 -11.33
C LYS A 383 -27.27 -15.48 -11.94
N MET A 384 -27.35 -14.38 -12.71
CA MET A 384 -26.18 -13.75 -13.33
C MET A 384 -25.19 -13.23 -12.27
N VAL A 385 -25.70 -12.50 -11.27
CA VAL A 385 -24.89 -11.99 -10.16
C VAL A 385 -24.21 -13.12 -9.40
N LEU A 386 -24.94 -14.19 -9.05
CA LEU A 386 -24.38 -15.34 -8.33
C LEU A 386 -23.27 -16.04 -9.11
N LYS A 387 -23.39 -16.12 -10.45
CA LYS A 387 -22.36 -16.70 -11.30
C LYS A 387 -21.06 -15.89 -11.26
N VAL A 388 -21.14 -14.56 -11.20
CA VAL A 388 -19.97 -13.68 -11.05
C VAL A 388 -19.41 -13.74 -9.62
N LEU A 389 -20.27 -13.72 -8.59
CA LEU A 389 -19.84 -13.85 -7.19
C LEU A 389 -19.14 -15.19 -6.93
N PHE A 390 -19.54 -16.27 -7.61
CA PHE A 390 -18.84 -17.55 -7.53
C PHE A 390 -17.39 -17.44 -8.06
N LEU A 391 -17.16 -16.67 -9.13
CA LEU A 391 -15.81 -16.37 -9.60
C LEU A 391 -14.99 -15.50 -8.64
N TYR A 392 -15.63 -14.77 -7.72
CA TYR A 392 -14.92 -13.94 -6.75
C TYR A 392 -14.30 -14.73 -5.61
N ILE A 393 -14.76 -15.96 -5.33
CA ILE A 393 -14.30 -16.77 -4.19
C ILE A 393 -12.75 -16.87 -4.11
N PRO A 394 -12.01 -17.05 -5.22
CA PRO A 394 -10.54 -17.11 -5.20
C PRO A 394 -9.83 -15.74 -5.08
N LEU A 395 -10.51 -14.65 -5.45
CA LEU A 395 -9.90 -13.31 -5.55
C LEU A 395 -9.37 -12.71 -4.23
N PRO A 396 -9.95 -12.99 -3.04
CA PRO A 396 -9.42 -12.52 -1.76
C PRO A 396 -7.93 -12.77 -1.55
N MET A 397 -7.37 -13.86 -2.09
CA MET A 397 -5.93 -14.11 -1.93
C MET A 397 -5.05 -13.07 -2.61
N PHE A 398 -5.49 -12.47 -3.71
CA PHE A 398 -4.74 -11.36 -4.31
C PHE A 398 -4.64 -10.19 -3.34
N TRP A 399 -5.74 -9.81 -2.71
CA TRP A 399 -5.79 -8.71 -1.74
C TRP A 399 -5.02 -9.02 -0.46
N ALA A 400 -5.01 -10.29 -0.03
CA ALA A 400 -4.20 -10.75 1.09
C ALA A 400 -2.69 -10.50 0.88
N LEU A 401 -2.21 -10.56 -0.36
CA LEU A 401 -0.83 -10.21 -0.71
C LEU A 401 -0.67 -8.71 -0.93
N PHE A 402 -1.58 -8.10 -1.70
CA PHE A 402 -1.48 -6.69 -2.08
C PHE A 402 -1.47 -5.73 -0.88
N ASP A 403 -2.31 -5.97 0.13
CA ASP A 403 -2.43 -5.06 1.27
C ASP A 403 -1.26 -5.18 2.27
N GLN A 404 -0.38 -6.17 2.16
CA GLN A 404 0.81 -6.30 3.01
C GLN A 404 1.88 -5.25 2.71
N GLN A 405 1.79 -4.55 1.57
CA GLN A 405 2.69 -3.45 1.23
C GLN A 405 2.69 -2.33 2.28
N GLY A 406 1.58 -2.17 3.01
CA GLY A 406 1.44 -1.16 4.06
C GLY A 406 1.72 -1.67 5.48
N SER A 407 1.97 -2.97 5.65
CA SER A 407 2.30 -3.61 6.93
C SER A 407 3.67 -4.29 6.86
N ARG A 408 3.73 -5.56 6.45
CA ARG A 408 4.94 -6.38 6.43
C ARG A 408 6.07 -5.78 5.59
N TRP A 409 5.77 -5.16 4.44
CA TRP A 409 6.83 -4.55 3.62
C TRP A 409 7.36 -3.25 4.24
N THR A 410 6.51 -2.47 4.92
CA THR A 410 6.95 -1.32 5.72
C THR A 410 7.88 -1.77 6.85
N LEU A 411 7.52 -2.85 7.56
CA LEU A 411 8.35 -3.45 8.62
C LEU A 411 9.65 -4.03 8.09
N GLN A 412 9.63 -4.70 6.93
CA GLN A 412 10.86 -5.13 6.25
C GLN A 412 11.77 -3.92 5.99
N ALA A 413 11.20 -2.80 5.54
CA ALA A 413 11.97 -1.60 5.21
C ALA A 413 12.59 -0.91 6.43
N THR A 414 12.11 -1.16 7.66
CA THR A 414 12.75 -0.61 8.89
C THR A 414 14.11 -1.23 9.18
N THR A 415 14.42 -2.39 8.57
CA THR A 415 15.68 -3.12 8.72
C THR A 415 16.64 -2.92 7.53
N MET A 416 16.33 -1.97 6.65
CA MET A 416 17.10 -1.66 5.45
C MET A 416 17.80 -0.30 5.57
N ASP A 417 18.73 -0.01 4.65
CA ASP A 417 19.37 1.30 4.53
C ASP A 417 18.52 2.25 3.66
N GLY A 418 18.12 3.39 4.25
CA GLY A 418 17.30 4.41 3.62
C GLY A 418 18.08 5.56 3.00
N ASN A 419 19.41 5.46 2.89
CA ASN A 419 20.25 6.50 2.32
C ASN A 419 20.29 6.48 0.79
N PHE A 420 19.45 7.30 0.14
CA PHE A 420 19.48 7.51 -1.32
C PHE A 420 20.49 8.61 -1.74
N GLY A 421 21.49 8.90 -0.90
CA GLY A 421 22.54 9.89 -1.13
C GLY A 421 22.10 11.31 -0.78
N ALA A 422 21.23 11.92 -1.57
CA ALA A 422 20.78 13.31 -1.35
C ALA A 422 19.58 13.42 -0.40
N ILE A 423 18.80 12.35 -0.28
CA ILE A 423 17.59 12.29 0.54
C ILE A 423 17.59 10.98 1.33
N GLN A 424 17.15 11.06 2.58
CA GLN A 424 16.90 9.89 3.41
C GLN A 424 15.43 9.51 3.29
N ILE A 425 15.16 8.32 2.76
CA ILE A 425 13.80 7.79 2.61
C ILE A 425 13.41 7.05 3.89
N GLN A 426 12.23 7.36 4.42
CA GLN A 426 11.65 6.69 5.57
C GLN A 426 10.99 5.36 5.15
N PRO A 427 10.92 4.35 6.04
CA PRO A 427 10.31 3.04 5.72
C PRO A 427 8.90 3.11 5.14
N ASP A 428 8.05 3.94 5.72
CA ASP A 428 6.66 4.18 5.32
C ASP A 428 6.52 4.93 3.99
N GLN A 429 7.55 5.66 3.54
CA GLN A 429 7.55 6.32 2.22
C GLN A 429 7.72 5.35 1.06
N MET A 430 8.16 4.10 1.29
CA MET A 430 8.23 3.10 0.21
C MET A 430 6.87 2.80 -0.40
N GLN A 431 5.79 3.02 0.33
CA GLN A 431 4.42 2.90 -0.18
C GLN A 431 4.12 3.88 -1.32
N THR A 432 4.86 5.00 -1.45
CA THR A 432 4.74 5.95 -2.56
C THR A 432 5.12 5.34 -3.91
N VAL A 433 5.96 4.30 -3.92
CA VAL A 433 6.36 3.63 -5.17
C VAL A 433 5.13 3.08 -5.91
N ASN A 434 4.14 2.54 -5.20
CA ASN A 434 2.94 1.98 -5.82
C ASN A 434 2.12 3.00 -6.64
N PRO A 435 1.63 4.13 -6.09
CA PRO A 435 0.87 5.11 -6.87
C PRO A 435 1.66 5.74 -8.02
N ILE A 436 2.99 5.93 -7.87
CA ILE A 436 3.85 6.37 -8.99
C ILE A 436 3.79 5.35 -10.12
N LEU A 437 3.98 4.07 -9.79
CA LEU A 437 3.96 2.99 -10.76
C LEU A 437 2.58 2.81 -11.40
N ILE A 438 1.47 2.96 -10.66
CA ILE A 438 0.11 2.88 -11.24
C ILE A 438 -0.07 3.95 -12.33
N VAL A 439 0.28 5.20 -12.03
CA VAL A 439 0.14 6.32 -12.97
C VAL A 439 0.95 6.10 -14.26
N ILE A 440 2.09 5.41 -14.17
CA ILE A 440 2.93 5.07 -15.32
C ILE A 440 2.43 3.80 -16.03
N MET A 441 2.11 2.75 -15.28
CA MET A 441 1.82 1.42 -15.80
C MET A 441 0.45 1.31 -16.45
N VAL A 442 -0.56 2.02 -15.96
CA VAL A 442 -1.90 1.99 -16.59
C VAL A 442 -1.84 2.42 -18.06
N PRO A 443 -1.29 3.61 -18.42
CA PRO A 443 -1.11 3.99 -19.81
C PRO A 443 -0.22 3.02 -20.60
N VAL A 444 0.86 2.53 -20.02
CA VAL A 444 1.79 1.59 -20.69
C VAL A 444 1.09 0.27 -21.02
N VAL A 445 0.32 -0.28 -20.07
CA VAL A 445 -0.40 -1.53 -20.26
C VAL A 445 -1.44 -1.39 -21.38
N ASP A 446 -2.21 -0.30 -21.37
CA ASP A 446 -3.30 -0.08 -22.34
C ASP A 446 -2.78 0.29 -23.74
N THR A 447 -1.76 1.14 -23.84
CA THR A 447 -1.30 1.69 -25.14
C THR A 447 -0.18 0.87 -25.78
N VAL A 448 0.60 0.13 -24.99
CA VAL A 448 1.76 -0.63 -25.48
C VAL A 448 1.52 -2.13 -25.32
N ILE A 449 1.28 -2.60 -24.10
CA ILE A 449 1.27 -4.05 -23.81
C ILE A 449 0.08 -4.75 -24.47
N TYR A 450 -1.15 -4.28 -24.28
CA TYR A 450 -2.33 -4.94 -24.88
C TYR A 450 -2.30 -4.94 -26.42
N PRO A 451 -1.93 -3.85 -27.11
CA PRO A 451 -1.77 -3.86 -28.57
C PRO A 451 -0.67 -4.81 -29.05
N LEU A 452 0.45 -4.93 -28.33
CA LEU A 452 1.51 -5.89 -28.66
C LEU A 452 1.04 -7.34 -28.50
N ILE A 453 0.34 -7.67 -27.42
CA ILE A 453 -0.25 -9.01 -27.22
C ILE A 453 -1.25 -9.33 -28.34
N LYS A 454 -2.05 -8.34 -28.76
CA LYS A 454 -2.98 -8.48 -29.88
C LYS A 454 -2.24 -8.72 -31.21
N LYS A 455 -1.10 -8.05 -31.44
CA LYS A 455 -0.21 -8.31 -32.60
C LYS A 455 0.35 -9.73 -32.58
N CYS A 456 0.62 -10.30 -31.40
CA CYS A 456 1.02 -11.70 -31.23
C CYS A 456 -0.13 -12.70 -31.41
N LYS A 457 -1.35 -12.26 -31.77
CA LYS A 457 -2.55 -13.09 -31.97
C LYS A 457 -2.98 -13.89 -30.73
N ILE A 458 -2.60 -13.44 -29.53
CA ILE A 458 -3.03 -14.06 -28.28
C ILE A 458 -4.34 -13.40 -27.83
N ASN A 459 -5.41 -14.18 -27.75
CA ASN A 459 -6.68 -13.71 -27.19
C ASN A 459 -6.55 -13.58 -25.67
N PHE A 460 -6.36 -12.34 -25.20
CA PHE A 460 -6.17 -12.03 -23.79
C PHE A 460 -7.49 -11.60 -23.14
N THR A 461 -8.34 -12.59 -22.85
CA THR A 461 -9.65 -12.39 -22.24
C THR A 461 -9.53 -11.79 -20.83
N PRO A 462 -10.58 -11.10 -20.31
CA PRO A 462 -10.54 -10.49 -18.98
C PRO A 462 -10.12 -11.46 -17.86
N LEU A 463 -10.62 -12.70 -17.89
CA LEU A 463 -10.28 -13.70 -16.87
C LEU A 463 -8.82 -14.18 -16.97
N ARG A 464 -8.26 -14.25 -18.19
CA ARG A 464 -6.82 -14.51 -18.38
C ARG A 464 -5.96 -13.39 -17.82
N LYS A 465 -6.36 -12.13 -17.99
CA LYS A 465 -5.66 -10.97 -17.40
C LYS A 465 -5.64 -11.04 -15.87
N ILE A 466 -6.77 -11.35 -15.25
CA ILE A 466 -6.89 -11.54 -13.80
C ILE A 466 -5.97 -12.69 -13.32
N THR A 467 -5.93 -13.80 -14.06
CA THR A 467 -5.04 -14.94 -13.77
C THR A 467 -3.56 -14.53 -13.82
N VAL A 468 -3.15 -13.79 -14.86
CA VAL A 468 -1.78 -13.25 -14.97
C VAL A 468 -1.48 -12.30 -13.81
N GLY A 469 -2.43 -11.46 -13.40
CA GLY A 469 -2.26 -10.56 -12.27
C GLY A 469 -2.00 -11.28 -10.95
N MET A 470 -2.74 -12.35 -10.67
CA MET A 470 -2.47 -13.22 -9.51
C MET A 470 -1.11 -13.90 -9.58
N PHE A 471 -0.72 -14.38 -10.77
CA PHE A 471 0.60 -14.98 -10.95
C PHE A 471 1.73 -13.98 -10.68
N LEU A 472 1.62 -12.74 -11.19
CA LEU A 472 2.60 -11.69 -10.94
C LEU A 472 2.69 -11.33 -9.46
N ALA A 473 1.56 -11.19 -8.77
CA ALA A 473 1.57 -10.94 -7.32
C ALA A 473 2.28 -12.06 -6.53
N GLY A 474 2.14 -13.32 -6.95
CA GLY A 474 2.89 -14.44 -6.36
C GLY A 474 4.40 -14.29 -6.57
N LEU A 475 4.84 -13.90 -7.77
CA LEU A 475 6.25 -13.62 -8.07
C LEU A 475 6.80 -12.43 -7.28
N ALA A 476 5.98 -11.40 -7.03
CA ALA A 476 6.38 -10.26 -6.19
C ALA A 476 6.72 -10.70 -4.76
N PHE A 477 5.99 -11.67 -4.21
CA PHE A 477 6.27 -12.22 -2.88
C PHE A 477 7.49 -13.14 -2.85
N ILE A 478 7.79 -13.85 -3.95
CA ILE A 478 9.08 -14.55 -4.09
C ILE A 478 10.23 -13.53 -4.08
N ALA A 479 10.10 -12.41 -4.79
CA ALA A 479 11.11 -11.33 -4.75
C ALA A 479 11.26 -10.77 -3.32
N ALA A 480 10.14 -10.55 -2.61
CA ALA A 480 10.18 -10.09 -1.22
C ALA A 480 10.84 -11.08 -0.25
N ALA A 481 10.61 -12.39 -0.44
CA ALA A 481 11.30 -13.43 0.32
C ALA A 481 12.82 -13.42 0.05
N LEU A 482 13.24 -13.25 -1.21
CA LEU A 482 14.66 -13.17 -1.58
C LEU A 482 15.34 -11.95 -0.96
N VAL A 483 14.67 -10.80 -0.93
CA VAL A 483 15.17 -9.60 -0.25
C VAL A 483 15.29 -9.85 1.26
N GLN A 484 14.26 -10.45 1.88
CA GLN A 484 14.27 -10.78 3.30
C GLN A 484 15.43 -11.72 3.67
N LEU A 485 15.71 -12.74 2.85
CA LEU A 485 16.84 -13.64 3.05
C LEU A 485 18.20 -12.92 3.04
N GLN A 486 18.35 -11.82 2.30
CA GLN A 486 19.59 -11.03 2.35
C GLN A 486 19.64 -10.12 3.57
N ILE A 487 18.49 -9.58 3.99
CA ILE A 487 18.39 -8.80 5.24
C ILE A 487 18.74 -9.67 6.44
N ASP A 488 18.16 -10.86 6.54
CA ASP A 488 18.33 -11.77 7.69
C ASP A 488 19.80 -12.17 7.89
N LYS A 489 20.61 -12.25 6.83
CA LYS A 489 22.07 -12.49 6.92
C LYS A 489 22.84 -11.35 7.59
N THR A 490 22.27 -10.15 7.63
CA THR A 490 22.91 -8.93 8.16
C THR A 490 22.44 -8.58 9.56
N LEU A 491 21.43 -9.29 10.08
CA LEU A 491 20.91 -9.09 11.42
C LEU A 491 21.78 -9.85 12.44
N PRO A 492 22.11 -9.23 13.60
CA PRO A 492 22.84 -9.91 14.65
C PRO A 492 21.98 -11.00 15.28
N VAL A 493 22.61 -12.14 15.59
CA VAL A 493 21.98 -13.21 16.38
C VAL A 493 22.33 -12.99 17.84
N PHE A 494 21.33 -12.74 18.68
CA PHE A 494 21.50 -12.56 20.12
C PHE A 494 21.57 -13.92 20.84
N PRO A 495 22.23 -14.02 22.01
CA PRO A 495 22.37 -15.27 22.75
C PRO A 495 21.01 -15.80 23.24
N ALA A 496 20.80 -17.10 23.11
CA ALA A 496 19.62 -17.78 23.66
C ALA A 496 19.75 -18.01 25.18
N ALA A 497 18.67 -18.47 25.83
CA ALA A 497 18.74 -18.88 27.24
C ALA A 497 19.78 -20.00 27.43
N GLY A 498 20.67 -19.84 28.41
CA GLY A 498 21.83 -20.72 28.66
C GLY A 498 23.14 -20.25 28.01
N GLN A 499 23.06 -19.31 27.06
CA GLN A 499 24.20 -18.78 26.32
C GLN A 499 24.52 -17.33 26.70
N SER A 500 25.76 -16.92 26.47
CA SER A 500 26.20 -15.53 26.51
C SER A 500 27.16 -15.26 25.35
N GLN A 501 27.28 -14.00 24.94
CA GLN A 501 28.22 -13.58 23.90
C GLN A 501 29.32 -12.68 24.45
N ILE A 502 30.56 -12.98 24.08
CA ILE A 502 31.74 -12.24 24.55
C ILE A 502 32.49 -11.65 23.36
N LYS A 503 32.84 -10.38 23.48
CA LYS A 503 33.75 -9.65 22.59
C LYS A 503 35.01 -9.26 23.36
N ILE A 504 36.17 -9.30 22.73
CA ILE A 504 37.42 -8.87 23.35
C ILE A 504 37.91 -7.61 22.64
N ILE A 505 38.34 -6.60 23.41
CA ILE A 505 39.01 -5.40 22.90
C ILE A 505 40.38 -5.28 23.56
N ASN A 506 41.42 -5.28 22.74
CA ASN A 506 42.78 -5.03 23.19
C ASN A 506 43.11 -3.54 23.06
N LEU A 507 43.29 -2.89 24.19
CA LEU A 507 43.68 -1.49 24.32
C LEU A 507 45.20 -1.30 24.48
N GLY A 508 45.95 -2.39 24.63
CA GLY A 508 47.40 -2.41 24.78
C GLY A 508 48.14 -2.27 23.46
N ALA A 509 49.47 -2.15 23.57
CA ALA A 509 50.38 -2.06 22.42
C ALA A 509 50.88 -3.43 21.93
N ASP A 510 50.73 -4.49 22.74
CA ASP A 510 51.13 -5.87 22.41
C ASP A 510 49.92 -6.73 22.06
N ASN A 511 50.14 -7.86 21.39
CA ASN A 511 49.10 -8.86 21.19
C ASN A 511 48.60 -9.40 22.54
N ALA A 512 47.28 -9.54 22.67
CA ALA A 512 46.64 -10.16 23.83
C ALA A 512 46.08 -11.52 23.42
N ARG A 513 46.55 -12.61 24.05
CA ARG A 513 46.00 -13.95 23.93
C ARG A 513 45.06 -14.20 25.09
N VAL A 514 43.81 -14.50 24.78
CA VAL A 514 42.74 -14.76 25.74
C VAL A 514 42.30 -16.21 25.62
N THR A 515 42.43 -16.98 26.70
CA THR A 515 42.09 -18.39 26.80
C THR A 515 40.85 -18.57 27.68
N PHE A 516 39.77 -19.09 27.10
CA PHE A 516 38.52 -19.38 27.81
C PHE A 516 38.57 -20.79 28.40
N SER A 517 38.45 -20.92 29.73
CA SER A 517 38.58 -22.20 30.43
C SER A 517 37.26 -22.66 31.08
N PRO A 518 36.97 -23.98 31.09
CA PRO A 518 37.80 -25.12 30.67
C PRO A 518 37.77 -25.51 29.17
N GLN A 519 37.06 -24.78 28.30
CA GLN A 519 36.97 -25.12 26.87
C GLN A 519 38.31 -25.03 26.11
N ASN A 520 39.33 -24.36 26.66
CA ASN A 520 40.63 -24.09 26.04
C ASN A 520 40.52 -23.44 24.66
N VAL A 521 39.53 -22.54 24.49
CA VAL A 521 39.41 -21.74 23.28
C VAL A 521 40.35 -20.55 23.40
N ASP A 522 41.32 -20.48 22.50
CA ASP A 522 42.29 -19.39 22.44
C ASP A 522 41.91 -18.36 21.37
N VAL A 523 41.92 -17.09 21.75
CA VAL A 523 41.70 -15.95 20.85
C VAL A 523 42.84 -14.97 21.01
N THR A 524 43.55 -14.67 19.91
CA THR A 524 44.59 -13.65 19.91
C THR A 524 44.06 -12.38 19.27
N VAL A 525 44.28 -11.24 19.92
CA VAL A 525 43.78 -9.93 19.50
C VAL A 525 44.95 -8.98 19.33
N GLU A 526 45.04 -8.39 18.14
CA GLU A 526 46.06 -7.40 17.78
C GLU A 526 45.92 -6.09 18.59
N PRO A 527 46.97 -5.25 18.66
CA PRO A 527 46.95 -4.00 19.42
C PRO A 527 45.88 -3.05 18.88
N LEU A 528 45.15 -2.38 19.80
CA LEU A 528 44.09 -1.42 19.48
C LEU A 528 42.96 -1.99 18.58
N HIS A 529 42.78 -3.31 18.58
CA HIS A 529 41.77 -4.02 17.80
C HIS A 529 40.76 -4.74 18.70
N GLY A 530 39.59 -5.03 18.15
CA GLY A 530 38.55 -5.81 18.83
C GLY A 530 38.06 -6.97 17.98
N THR A 531 37.60 -8.04 18.62
CA THR A 531 37.03 -9.21 17.94
C THR A 531 35.55 -9.00 17.64
N ASP A 532 34.98 -9.88 16.80
CA ASP A 532 33.53 -10.07 16.77
C ASP A 532 33.02 -10.76 18.05
N TYR A 533 31.72 -10.66 18.32
CA TYR A 533 31.07 -11.40 19.40
C TYR A 533 31.10 -12.91 19.12
N ARG A 534 31.47 -13.67 20.13
CA ARG A 534 31.46 -15.14 20.11
C ARG A 534 30.51 -15.67 21.17
N THR A 535 29.71 -16.67 20.82
CA THR A 535 28.74 -17.29 21.72
C THR A 535 29.41 -18.39 22.56
N PHE A 536 29.14 -18.40 23.85
CA PHE A 536 29.61 -19.38 24.83
C PHE A 536 28.42 -19.94 25.63
N GLU A 537 28.50 -21.23 25.96
CA GLU A 537 27.60 -21.86 26.92
C GLU A 537 28.05 -21.52 28.34
N ILE A 538 27.16 -20.97 29.17
CA ILE A 538 27.53 -20.45 30.50
C ILE A 538 28.00 -21.55 31.44
N SER A 539 27.40 -22.74 31.31
CA SER A 539 27.81 -23.92 32.07
C SER A 539 29.28 -24.33 31.83
N GLN A 540 29.90 -23.83 30.75
CA GLN A 540 31.21 -24.23 30.29
C GLN A 540 32.25 -23.11 30.40
N LEU A 541 31.94 -22.00 31.07
CA LEU A 541 32.85 -20.87 31.24
C LEU A 541 33.00 -20.50 32.72
N GLN A 542 34.19 -20.69 33.28
CA GLN A 542 34.48 -20.40 34.70
C GLN A 542 35.42 -19.21 34.87
N TYR A 543 36.53 -19.21 34.13
CA TYR A 543 37.52 -18.14 34.17
C TYR A 543 38.18 -17.97 32.80
N VAL A 544 38.80 -16.80 32.64
CA VAL A 544 39.51 -16.39 31.43
C VAL A 544 40.94 -16.07 31.82
N VAL A 545 41.89 -16.63 31.08
CA VAL A 545 43.32 -16.34 31.24
C VAL A 545 43.74 -15.41 30.10
N VAL A 546 44.30 -14.26 30.44
CA VAL A 546 44.79 -13.26 29.50
C VAL A 546 46.31 -13.24 29.57
N ALA A 547 46.98 -13.45 28.46
CA ALA A 547 48.42 -13.37 28.34
C ALA A 547 48.80 -12.30 27.30
N SER A 548 49.66 -11.37 27.67
CA SER A 548 50.14 -10.30 26.78
C SER A 548 51.57 -9.96 27.16
N GLY A 549 52.47 -9.97 26.17
CA GLY A 549 53.91 -9.90 26.43
C GLY A 549 54.38 -11.07 27.31
N SER A 550 55.07 -10.75 28.41
CA SER A 550 55.55 -11.72 29.42
C SER A 550 54.58 -11.95 30.58
N ASN A 551 53.46 -11.23 30.62
CA ASN A 551 52.56 -11.19 31.77
C ASN A 551 51.32 -12.06 31.53
N ASN A 552 50.72 -12.55 32.61
CA ASN A 552 49.45 -13.26 32.58
C ASN A 552 48.52 -12.79 33.71
N ALA A 553 47.24 -12.71 33.42
CA ALA A 553 46.19 -12.39 34.40
C ALA A 553 45.04 -13.39 34.27
N THR A 554 44.43 -13.75 35.40
CA THR A 554 43.26 -14.64 35.42
C THR A 554 42.06 -13.89 35.96
N LEU A 555 40.94 -13.92 35.24
CA LEU A 555 39.71 -13.24 35.60
C LEU A 555 38.57 -14.25 35.71
N ASN A 556 37.78 -14.13 36.77
CA ASN A 556 36.54 -14.90 36.90
C ASN A 556 35.52 -14.42 35.87
N ALA A 557 34.77 -15.35 35.27
CA ALA A 557 33.70 -15.03 34.34
C ALA A 557 32.39 -14.78 35.12
N THR A 558 32.12 -13.53 35.48
CA THR A 558 30.85 -13.12 36.12
C THR A 558 29.80 -12.79 35.05
N ILE A 559 29.41 -13.80 34.27
CA ILE A 559 28.60 -13.67 33.04
C ILE A 559 27.21 -14.28 33.24
N THR A 560 26.17 -13.55 32.83
CA THR A 560 24.76 -13.99 32.94
C THR A 560 24.17 -14.49 31.61
N SER A 561 23.09 -15.27 31.73
CA SER A 561 22.38 -15.88 30.61
C SER A 561 21.56 -14.89 29.81
N GLY A 562 21.71 -14.93 28.48
CA GLY A 562 21.01 -14.05 27.55
C GLY A 562 21.71 -12.71 27.33
N ASP A 563 22.90 -12.51 27.91
CA ASP A 563 23.58 -11.22 27.94
C ASP A 563 24.86 -11.20 27.10
N ARG A 564 25.27 -9.98 26.74
CA ARG A 564 26.49 -9.70 25.99
C ARG A 564 27.51 -8.99 26.88
N TYR A 565 28.79 -9.32 26.69
CA TYR A 565 29.89 -8.72 27.43
C TYR A 565 31.05 -8.36 26.52
N THR A 566 31.72 -7.26 26.85
CA THR A 566 32.99 -6.86 26.24
C THR A 566 34.09 -6.97 27.29
N LEU A 567 35.06 -7.86 27.07
CA LEU A 567 36.29 -7.96 27.85
C LEU A 567 37.31 -6.97 27.29
N VAL A 568 37.63 -5.96 28.09
CA VAL A 568 38.66 -4.98 27.74
C VAL A 568 39.98 -5.41 28.38
N VAL A 569 41.06 -5.43 27.60
CA VAL A 569 42.39 -5.84 28.05
C VAL A 569 43.39 -4.74 27.73
N LYS A 570 44.25 -4.40 28.69
CA LYS A 570 45.37 -3.48 28.49
C LYS A 570 46.62 -4.00 29.20
N ASN A 571 47.68 -4.22 28.41
CA ASN A 571 48.99 -4.50 28.97
C ASN A 571 49.60 -3.21 29.55
N THR A 572 50.13 -3.29 30.77
CA THR A 572 50.93 -2.22 31.40
C THR A 572 52.34 -2.74 31.68
N MET A 573 53.27 -1.85 32.04
CA MET A 573 54.69 -2.24 32.24
C MET A 573 54.88 -3.35 33.29
N SER A 574 53.98 -3.49 34.26
CA SER A 574 54.10 -4.44 35.38
C SER A 574 52.98 -5.47 35.49
N ASP A 575 51.83 -5.27 34.83
CA ASP A 575 50.64 -6.13 34.98
C ASP A 575 49.70 -6.02 33.77
N ILE A 576 48.71 -6.92 33.68
CA ILE A 576 47.62 -6.85 32.70
C ILE A 576 46.36 -6.37 33.42
N ALA A 577 45.90 -5.18 33.06
CA ALA A 577 44.60 -4.70 33.50
C ALA A 577 43.52 -5.25 32.55
N ALA A 578 42.54 -5.95 33.11
CA ALA A 578 41.40 -6.44 32.33
C ALA A 578 40.09 -6.21 33.09
N GLN A 579 39.03 -5.88 32.35
CA GLN A 579 37.73 -5.54 32.91
C GLN A 579 36.59 -6.05 32.04
N TRP A 580 35.56 -6.59 32.69
CA TRP A 580 34.28 -6.94 32.06
C TRP A 580 33.39 -5.71 31.95
N LEU A 581 32.93 -5.42 30.73
CA LEU A 581 31.91 -4.42 30.45
C LEU A 581 30.61 -5.13 30.05
N PHE A 582 29.53 -4.80 30.73
CA PHE A 582 28.20 -5.30 30.37
C PHE A 582 27.66 -4.54 29.16
N ASP A 583 27.28 -5.27 28.11
CA ASP A 583 26.64 -4.70 26.93
C ASP A 583 25.13 -4.81 27.05
N ASN A 584 24.48 -3.76 27.57
CA ASN A 584 23.03 -3.68 27.69
C ASN A 584 22.35 -3.41 26.32
N VAL A 585 22.66 -4.23 25.32
CA VAL A 585 22.11 -4.14 23.95
C VAL A 585 21.56 -5.49 23.57
N THR A 586 20.25 -5.64 23.71
CA THR A 586 19.49 -6.87 23.46
C THR A 586 18.77 -6.89 22.11
N SER A 587 18.78 -5.76 21.39
CA SER A 587 18.16 -5.62 20.08
C SER A 587 18.96 -4.68 19.17
N LYS A 588 18.78 -4.83 17.86
CA LYS A 588 19.38 -3.92 16.88
C LYS A 588 18.69 -2.56 16.97
N PRO A 589 19.42 -1.43 16.93
CA PRO A 589 18.83 -0.10 16.95
C PRO A 589 17.85 0.10 15.78
N GLU A 590 16.66 0.60 16.08
CA GLU A 590 15.59 0.81 15.09
C GLU A 590 15.55 2.27 14.59
N GLU A 591 14.68 2.54 13.61
CA GLU A 591 14.44 3.89 13.07
C GLU A 591 15.68 4.57 12.44
N GLY A 592 16.66 3.79 11.99
CA GLY A 592 17.91 4.32 11.44
C GLY A 592 18.81 5.01 12.47
N LYS A 593 18.53 4.83 13.76
CA LYS A 593 19.36 5.30 14.86
C LYS A 593 20.58 4.39 15.04
N ASN A 594 21.56 4.87 15.78
CA ASN A 594 22.76 4.14 16.17
C ASN A 594 22.93 4.19 17.68
N LEU A 595 23.55 3.17 18.24
CA LEU A 595 24.00 3.18 19.63
C LEU A 595 25.49 3.48 19.69
N ILE A 596 25.89 4.39 20.56
CA ILE A 596 27.28 4.81 20.74
C ILE A 596 27.67 4.66 22.20
N ARG A 597 28.84 4.06 22.42
CA ARG A 597 29.50 3.97 23.72
C ARG A 597 30.94 4.47 23.60
N PHE A 598 31.47 5.10 24.64
CA PHE A 598 32.89 5.46 24.73
C PHE A 598 33.65 4.56 25.71
N ILE A 599 34.92 4.26 25.40
CA ILE A 599 35.88 3.62 26.30
C ILE A 599 37.09 4.54 26.46
N ASN A 600 37.52 4.76 27.70
CA ASN A 600 38.70 5.57 28.00
C ASN A 600 39.98 4.71 28.08
N ASN A 601 40.87 4.84 27.09
CA ASN A 601 42.20 4.21 27.12
C ASN A 601 43.30 5.14 27.67
N LEU A 602 42.97 6.37 28.07
CA LEU A 602 43.94 7.29 28.66
C LEU A 602 44.22 6.93 30.13
N PRO A 603 45.41 7.27 30.66
CA PRO A 603 45.75 7.02 32.07
C PRO A 603 45.04 7.95 33.06
N GLN A 604 44.32 8.96 32.57
CA GLN A 604 43.59 9.95 33.37
C GLN A 604 42.09 9.91 33.09
N THR A 605 41.29 10.41 34.03
CA THR A 605 39.85 10.61 33.84
C THR A 605 39.60 11.67 32.77
N VAL A 606 38.60 11.42 31.91
CA VAL A 606 38.21 12.36 30.84
C VAL A 606 36.70 12.56 30.83
N ASN A 607 36.25 13.75 30.44
CA ASN A 607 34.84 14.01 30.15
C ASN A 607 34.63 14.04 28.63
N VAL A 608 33.56 13.40 28.14
CA VAL A 608 33.32 13.21 26.71
C VAL A 608 31.96 13.74 26.31
N THR A 609 31.95 14.58 25.28
CA THR A 609 30.72 15.04 24.65
C THR A 609 30.74 14.74 23.15
N MET A 610 29.57 14.44 22.58
CA MET A 610 29.40 14.23 21.14
C MET A 610 28.14 14.94 20.67
N GLY A 611 28.30 15.97 19.84
CA GLY A 611 27.20 16.87 19.48
C GLY A 611 26.61 17.55 20.73
N ASP A 612 25.30 17.40 20.94
CA ASP A 612 24.58 17.96 22.10
C ASP A 612 24.53 17.00 23.31
N ALA A 613 25.06 15.79 23.19
CA ALA A 613 25.01 14.78 24.25
C ALA A 613 26.29 14.80 25.10
N ASP A 614 26.10 14.76 26.42
CA ASP A 614 27.15 14.63 27.42
C ASP A 614 27.16 13.21 27.99
N PHE A 615 28.31 12.55 27.95
CA PHE A 615 28.51 11.19 28.46
C PHE A 615 29.12 11.17 29.87
N GLY A 616 29.49 12.33 30.40
CA GLY A 616 30.08 12.47 31.72
C GLY A 616 31.52 11.97 31.83
N GLU A 617 31.97 11.82 33.08
CA GLU A 617 33.35 11.46 33.40
C GLU A 617 33.61 9.96 33.28
N LEU A 618 34.68 9.62 32.56
CA LEU A 618 35.17 8.27 32.32
C LEU A 618 36.52 8.07 32.99
N THR A 619 36.58 7.19 33.99
CA THR A 619 37.85 6.76 34.59
C THR A 619 38.62 5.84 33.63
N PRO A 620 39.94 5.65 33.80
CA PRO A 620 40.73 4.75 32.95
C PRO A 620 40.11 3.34 32.88
N LEU A 621 40.05 2.76 31.66
CA LEU A 621 39.45 1.45 31.34
C LEU A 621 37.93 1.33 31.52
N SER A 622 37.26 2.36 32.03
CA SER A 622 35.81 2.38 32.12
C SER A 622 35.14 2.72 30.78
N ALA A 623 33.84 2.43 30.71
CA ALA A 623 33.01 2.69 29.55
C ALA A 623 31.70 3.37 29.93
N THR A 624 31.14 4.13 28.99
CA THR A 624 29.82 4.74 29.15
C THR A 624 28.72 3.70 28.95
N ASN A 625 27.49 4.05 29.33
CA ASN A 625 26.32 3.38 28.77
C ASN A 625 26.16 3.73 27.29
N TYR A 626 25.41 2.91 26.56
CA TYR A 626 25.06 3.22 25.17
C TYR A 626 24.06 4.37 25.12
N SER A 627 24.31 5.32 24.23
CA SER A 627 23.41 6.44 23.95
C SER A 627 22.98 6.43 22.49
N ILE A 628 21.79 6.95 22.22
CA ILE A 628 21.14 6.89 20.89
C ILE A 628 21.53 8.11 20.06
N PHE A 629 21.98 7.89 18.84
CA PHE A 629 22.33 8.93 17.87
C PHE A 629 21.63 8.71 16.53
N SER A 630 21.40 9.79 15.78
CA SER A 630 20.86 9.68 14.42
C SER A 630 21.95 9.26 13.43
N GLY A 631 21.62 8.36 12.50
CA GLY A 631 22.54 7.99 11.41
C GLY A 631 22.73 9.08 10.36
N GLY A 632 23.73 8.89 9.49
CA GLY A 632 23.94 9.74 8.31
C GLY A 632 24.54 11.13 8.57
N ARG A 633 24.93 11.45 9.82
CA ARG A 633 25.65 12.69 10.17
C ARG A 633 26.99 12.39 10.85
N THR A 634 27.89 13.35 10.77
CA THR A 634 29.13 13.38 11.55
C THR A 634 28.97 14.39 12.67
N ASP A 635 29.22 13.96 13.90
CA ASP A 635 29.15 14.83 15.08
C ASP A 635 30.57 15.16 15.57
N LYS A 636 30.74 16.35 16.14
CA LYS A 636 31.99 16.74 16.78
C LYS A 636 32.08 16.04 18.14
N ILE A 637 33.17 15.32 18.36
CA ILE A 637 33.52 14.69 19.64
C ILE A 637 34.51 15.60 20.35
N VAL A 638 34.22 15.94 21.60
CA VAL A 638 35.11 16.72 22.47
C VAL A 638 35.50 15.84 23.65
N VAL A 639 36.79 15.69 23.86
CA VAL A 639 37.37 14.99 25.00
C VAL A 639 38.07 16.02 25.86
N SER A 640 37.50 16.30 27.03
CA SER A 640 38.01 17.25 27.99
C SER A 640 38.84 16.52 29.04
N THR A 641 40.10 16.91 29.18
CA THR A 641 41.01 16.43 30.24
C THR A 641 41.23 17.54 31.25
N ASN A 642 41.88 17.24 32.38
CA ASN A 642 42.22 18.27 33.38
C ASN A 642 43.14 19.38 32.85
N ALA A 643 43.84 19.14 31.73
CA ALA A 643 44.83 20.06 31.16
C ALA A 643 44.37 20.71 29.85
N ASN A 644 43.81 19.92 28.92
CA ASN A 644 43.50 20.33 27.54
C ASN A 644 42.16 19.75 27.04
N ASN A 645 41.55 20.41 26.05
CA ASN A 645 40.39 19.91 25.33
C ASN A 645 40.79 19.45 23.93
N CYS A 646 40.63 18.15 23.66
CA CYS A 646 40.89 17.55 22.37
C CYS A 646 39.60 17.39 21.58
N THR A 647 39.68 17.52 20.26
CA THR A 647 38.52 17.40 19.38
C THR A 647 38.78 16.42 18.25
N ALA A 648 37.74 15.69 17.86
CA ALA A 648 37.73 14.83 16.69
C ALA A 648 36.37 14.90 16.01
N THR A 649 36.32 14.60 14.71
CA THR A 649 35.06 14.45 13.97
C THR A 649 34.73 12.98 13.89
N SER A 650 33.49 12.61 14.22
CA SER A 650 33.07 11.22 14.15
C SER A 650 33.05 10.70 12.71
N ASN A 651 33.23 9.39 12.54
CA ASN A 651 32.91 8.73 11.28
C ASN A 651 31.43 8.91 10.93
N SER A 652 31.10 8.83 9.64
CA SER A 652 29.70 8.76 9.19
C SER A 652 29.09 7.44 9.67
N LEU A 653 28.13 7.55 10.59
CA LEU A 653 27.48 6.38 11.17
C LEU A 653 26.44 5.83 10.19
N GLY A 654 26.49 4.52 9.93
CA GLY A 654 25.50 3.81 9.11
C GLY A 654 24.10 3.76 9.77
N PHE A 655 23.19 2.95 9.24
CA PHE A 655 21.83 2.82 9.76
C PHE A 655 21.69 1.62 10.69
N GLY A 656 21.17 1.79 11.90
CA GLY A 656 20.89 0.66 12.79
C GLY A 656 22.14 -0.02 13.36
N GLY A 657 23.28 0.67 13.42
CA GLY A 657 24.54 0.13 13.95
C GLY A 657 24.74 0.42 15.44
N ALA A 658 25.62 -0.35 16.08
CA ALA A 658 26.12 -0.05 17.42
C ALA A 658 27.65 0.01 17.37
N TYR A 659 28.22 1.05 17.99
CA TYR A 659 29.65 1.33 17.93
C TYR A 659 30.20 1.65 19.32
N THR A 660 31.38 1.10 19.60
CA THR A 660 32.21 1.45 20.73
C THR A 660 33.38 2.29 20.22
N ILE A 661 33.47 3.53 20.67
CA ILE A 661 34.52 4.50 20.31
C ILE A 661 35.56 4.49 21.43
N ILE A 662 36.79 4.17 21.07
CA ILE A 662 37.91 4.05 22.00
C ILE A 662 38.76 5.32 21.91
N ILE A 663 38.97 5.99 23.04
CA ILE A 663 39.77 7.21 23.14
C ILE A 663 41.22 6.81 23.46
N ASN A 664 42.09 6.85 22.46
CA ASN A 664 43.47 6.36 22.57
C ASN A 664 44.46 7.46 22.94
N GLU A 665 44.30 8.66 22.37
CA GLU A 665 45.21 9.77 22.59
C GLU A 665 44.46 11.10 22.62
N CYS A 666 44.92 12.02 23.46
CA CYS A 666 44.49 13.41 23.47
C CYS A 666 45.76 14.28 23.59
N SER A 667 46.27 14.71 22.43
CA SER A 667 47.52 15.47 22.31
C SER A 667 47.24 16.81 21.62
N GLY A 668 47.55 17.91 22.30
CA GLY A 668 47.17 19.25 21.87
C GLY A 668 45.65 19.43 21.77
N ASN A 669 45.14 19.75 20.58
CA ASN A 669 43.72 19.98 20.29
C ASN A 669 43.05 18.81 19.52
N VAL A 670 43.75 17.69 19.30
CA VAL A 670 43.28 16.57 18.48
C VAL A 670 43.16 15.29 19.31
N ALA A 671 42.02 14.60 19.18
CA ALA A 671 41.80 13.30 19.80
C ALA A 671 42.00 12.17 18.78
N ALA A 672 42.77 11.13 19.13
CA ALA A 672 42.89 9.91 18.33
C ALA A 672 41.86 8.88 18.80
N LEU A 673 40.96 8.49 17.90
CA LEU A 673 39.83 7.60 18.18
C LEU A 673 39.90 6.33 17.32
N ASN A 674 39.66 5.17 17.93
CA ASN A 674 39.43 3.92 17.22
C ASN A 674 37.96 3.50 17.33
N TYR A 675 37.43 2.88 16.29
CA TYR A 675 36.04 2.42 16.24
C TYR A 675 36.00 0.90 16.27
N SER A 676 35.22 0.36 17.20
CA SER A 676 34.86 -1.05 17.25
C SER A 676 33.37 -1.20 16.97
N GLN A 677 33.01 -2.00 15.97
CA GLN A 677 31.62 -2.25 15.62
C GLN A 677 31.04 -3.34 16.53
N ASP A 678 29.98 -3.02 17.26
CA ASP A 678 29.29 -3.96 18.15
C ASP A 678 28.07 -4.61 17.49
N ILE A 679 27.43 -3.87 16.58
CA ILE A 679 26.36 -4.35 15.70
C ILE A 679 26.57 -3.72 14.31
N PRO A 680 26.62 -4.51 13.22
CA PRO A 680 26.76 -3.98 11.88
C PRO A 680 25.57 -3.11 11.46
N PRO A 681 25.81 -2.00 10.77
CA PRO A 681 24.72 -1.22 10.16
C PRO A 681 23.99 -2.06 9.10
N ASN A 682 22.77 -1.66 8.76
CA ASN A 682 22.00 -2.23 7.67
C ASN A 682 22.76 -2.02 6.35
N THR A 683 23.04 -3.10 5.64
CA THR A 683 23.79 -3.06 4.36
C THR A 683 22.88 -3.23 3.14
N VAL A 684 21.67 -3.76 3.33
CA VAL A 684 20.69 -3.93 2.24
C VAL A 684 19.93 -2.63 2.03
N HIS A 685 20.14 -2.00 0.88
CA HIS A 685 19.50 -0.73 0.52
C HIS A 685 18.00 -0.89 0.20
N MET A 686 17.16 0.04 0.67
CA MET A 686 15.70 0.03 0.48
C MET A 686 15.25 -0.03 -0.99
N ALA A 687 16.07 0.46 -1.93
CA ALA A 687 15.79 0.33 -3.37
C ALA A 687 15.59 -1.13 -3.84
N TRP A 688 16.12 -2.12 -3.10
CA TRP A 688 15.87 -3.54 -3.40
C TRP A 688 14.39 -3.96 -3.23
N GLN A 689 13.55 -3.14 -2.59
CA GLN A 689 12.10 -3.34 -2.60
C GLN A 689 11.42 -2.84 -3.89
N ILE A 690 12.07 -2.01 -4.71
CA ILE A 690 11.44 -1.49 -5.95
C ILE A 690 11.02 -2.62 -6.90
N PRO A 691 11.82 -3.69 -7.14
CA PRO A 691 11.39 -4.81 -7.97
C PRO A 691 10.12 -5.52 -7.50
N GLN A 692 9.96 -5.79 -6.20
CA GLN A 692 8.72 -6.41 -5.68
C GLN A 692 7.51 -5.49 -5.82
N TYR A 693 7.66 -4.18 -5.57
CA TYR A 693 6.61 -3.20 -5.84
C TYR A 693 6.24 -3.16 -7.32
N PHE A 694 7.24 -3.12 -8.21
CA PHE A 694 7.03 -3.12 -9.66
C PHE A 694 6.21 -4.32 -10.13
N ILE A 695 6.61 -5.53 -9.75
CA ILE A 695 5.91 -6.75 -10.15
C ILE A 695 4.49 -6.77 -9.59
N LEU A 696 4.31 -6.38 -8.31
CA LEU A 696 3.00 -6.31 -7.67
C LEU A 696 2.08 -5.30 -8.36
N THR A 697 2.58 -4.10 -8.69
CA THR A 697 1.80 -3.07 -9.39
C THR A 697 1.45 -3.49 -10.81
N CYS A 698 2.35 -4.15 -11.54
CA CYS A 698 2.01 -4.74 -12.83
C CYS A 698 0.87 -5.76 -12.70
N GLY A 699 0.92 -6.58 -11.64
CA GLY A 699 -0.14 -7.52 -11.28
C GLY A 699 -1.46 -6.82 -10.96
N GLU A 700 -1.43 -5.75 -10.16
CA GLU A 700 -2.59 -4.93 -9.80
C GLU A 700 -3.26 -4.30 -11.03
N VAL A 701 -2.49 -3.71 -11.95
CA VAL A 701 -3.06 -3.06 -13.13
C VAL A 701 -3.84 -4.07 -13.97
N VAL A 702 -3.31 -5.27 -14.20
CA VAL A 702 -4.02 -6.29 -15.00
C VAL A 702 -5.11 -7.02 -14.21
N PHE A 703 -5.01 -7.11 -12.88
CA PHE A 703 -5.99 -7.74 -11.99
C PHE A 703 -7.16 -6.80 -11.68
N SER A 704 -6.89 -5.66 -11.05
CA SER A 704 -7.89 -4.78 -10.44
C SER A 704 -8.68 -3.99 -11.47
N VAL A 705 -7.99 -3.37 -12.46
CA VAL A 705 -8.67 -2.58 -13.51
C VAL A 705 -9.56 -3.50 -14.35
N THR A 706 -9.00 -4.62 -14.83
CA THR A 706 -9.76 -5.61 -15.60
C THR A 706 -10.87 -6.25 -14.76
N GLY A 707 -10.60 -6.56 -13.49
CA GLY A 707 -11.57 -7.17 -12.59
C GLY A 707 -12.78 -6.29 -12.37
N LEU A 708 -12.57 -4.99 -12.13
CA LEU A 708 -13.65 -4.01 -12.01
C LEU A 708 -14.43 -3.86 -13.32
N GLU A 709 -13.75 -3.79 -14.47
CA GLU A 709 -14.38 -3.71 -15.80
C GLU A 709 -15.23 -4.95 -16.09
N PHE A 710 -14.68 -6.15 -15.86
CA PHE A 710 -15.37 -7.43 -16.01
C PHE A 710 -16.63 -7.46 -15.14
N SER A 711 -16.47 -7.11 -13.86
CA SER A 711 -17.56 -7.06 -12.88
C SER A 711 -18.68 -6.11 -13.31
N TYR A 712 -18.32 -4.97 -13.89
CA TYR A 712 -19.30 -4.02 -14.42
C TYR A 712 -20.00 -4.54 -15.68
N SER A 713 -19.25 -5.18 -16.60
CA SER A 713 -19.76 -5.68 -17.88
C SER A 713 -20.67 -6.90 -17.75
N GLN A 714 -20.48 -7.73 -16.72
CA GLN A 714 -21.29 -8.93 -16.47
C GLN A 714 -22.47 -8.66 -15.53
N ALA A 715 -22.61 -7.42 -15.05
CA ALA A 715 -23.68 -7.04 -14.13
C ALA A 715 -24.97 -6.63 -14.87
N PRO A 716 -26.14 -7.11 -14.42
CA PRO A 716 -27.43 -6.54 -14.81
C PRO A 716 -27.49 -5.03 -14.56
N SER A 717 -28.28 -4.30 -15.36
CA SER A 717 -28.32 -2.83 -15.34
C SER A 717 -28.67 -2.27 -13.95
N ASN A 718 -29.57 -2.93 -13.24
CA ASN A 718 -30.02 -2.59 -11.89
C ASN A 718 -29.19 -3.23 -10.74
N MET A 719 -28.26 -4.15 -11.02
CA MET A 719 -27.50 -4.89 -9.98
C MET A 719 -26.00 -4.59 -9.96
N LYS A 720 -25.54 -3.59 -10.73
CA LYS A 720 -24.13 -3.15 -10.75
C LYS A 720 -23.58 -2.83 -9.35
N SER A 721 -24.37 -2.19 -8.50
CA SER A 721 -23.96 -1.87 -7.11
C SER A 721 -23.73 -3.12 -6.26
N VAL A 722 -24.53 -4.18 -6.45
CA VAL A 722 -24.40 -5.45 -5.71
C VAL A 722 -23.09 -6.14 -6.04
N LEU A 723 -22.71 -6.19 -7.33
CA LEU A 723 -21.43 -6.78 -7.73
C LEU A 723 -20.23 -5.94 -7.29
N GLN A 724 -20.33 -4.61 -7.32
CA GLN A 724 -19.28 -3.74 -6.77
C GLN A 724 -19.12 -3.92 -5.26
N ALA A 725 -20.20 -4.09 -4.51
CA ALA A 725 -20.14 -4.44 -3.09
C ALA A 725 -19.48 -5.82 -2.87
N GLY A 726 -19.84 -6.80 -3.70
CA GLY A 726 -19.19 -8.12 -3.71
C GLY A 726 -17.69 -8.04 -4.00
N TRP A 727 -17.26 -7.16 -4.91
CA TRP A 727 -15.85 -6.92 -5.20
C TRP A 727 -15.12 -6.33 -3.99
N LEU A 728 -15.66 -5.29 -3.35
CA LEU A 728 -15.06 -4.71 -2.14
C LEU A 728 -15.01 -5.72 -0.99
N LEU A 729 -16.00 -6.60 -0.87
CA LEU A 729 -16.00 -7.68 0.10
C LEU A 729 -14.80 -8.63 -0.10
N THR A 730 -14.34 -8.84 -1.34
CA THR A 730 -13.13 -9.66 -1.57
C THR A 730 -11.89 -9.06 -0.92
N VAL A 731 -11.79 -7.72 -0.85
CA VAL A 731 -10.70 -7.01 -0.17
C VAL A 731 -10.77 -7.24 1.34
N ALA A 732 -11.97 -7.13 1.92
CA ALA A 732 -12.19 -7.39 3.34
C ALA A 732 -11.82 -8.83 3.72
N VAL A 733 -12.29 -9.81 2.93
CA VAL A 733 -11.94 -11.23 3.12
C VAL A 733 -10.44 -11.46 2.95
N GLY A 734 -9.78 -10.80 2.00
CA GLY A 734 -8.33 -10.90 1.82
C GLY A 734 -7.55 -10.50 3.07
N ASN A 735 -7.94 -9.38 3.69
CA ASN A 735 -7.33 -8.93 4.94
C ASN A 735 -7.63 -9.87 6.11
N ILE A 736 -8.82 -10.49 6.16
CA ILE A 736 -9.14 -11.53 7.15
C ILE A 736 -8.27 -12.77 6.94
N ILE A 737 -7.99 -13.17 5.69
CA ILE A 737 -7.10 -14.29 5.41
C ILE A 737 -5.70 -14.03 5.96
N VAL A 738 -5.18 -12.81 5.87
CA VAL A 738 -3.88 -12.46 6.49
C VAL A 738 -3.90 -12.74 8.00
N LEU A 739 -4.98 -12.39 8.70
CA LEU A 739 -5.12 -12.66 10.14
C LEU A 739 -5.16 -14.16 10.44
N ILE A 740 -5.92 -14.93 9.65
CA ILE A 740 -6.04 -16.38 9.83
C ILE A 740 -4.69 -17.04 9.57
N VAL A 741 -4.01 -16.68 8.48
CA VAL A 741 -2.70 -17.24 8.14
C VAL A 741 -1.68 -16.87 9.19
N ALA A 742 -1.57 -15.59 9.59
CA ALA A 742 -0.63 -15.14 10.61
C ALA A 742 -0.89 -15.80 11.98
N GLY A 743 -2.16 -16.00 12.36
CA GLY A 743 -2.52 -16.69 13.60
C GLY A 743 -2.29 -18.21 13.57
N ALA A 744 -2.45 -18.84 12.40
CA ALA A 744 -2.25 -20.27 12.22
C ALA A 744 -0.77 -20.64 11.97
N SER A 745 -0.03 -19.78 11.28
CA SER A 745 1.38 -19.99 10.97
C SER A 745 2.22 -19.59 12.18
N LYS A 746 2.70 -20.57 12.95
CA LYS A 746 3.73 -20.35 13.99
C LYS A 746 5.12 -20.08 13.39
N LEU A 747 5.17 -19.45 12.21
CA LEU A 747 6.41 -19.15 11.51
C LEU A 747 7.07 -17.95 12.19
N SER A 748 8.24 -18.17 12.78
CA SER A 748 9.05 -17.11 13.39
C SER A 748 9.81 -16.28 12.34
N GLN A 749 9.96 -16.80 11.12
CA GLN A 749 10.79 -16.22 10.07
C GLN A 749 9.93 -15.53 9.01
N GLN A 750 10.18 -14.23 8.78
CA GLN A 750 9.40 -13.40 7.86
C GLN A 750 9.53 -13.84 6.39
N TRP A 751 10.71 -14.32 5.96
CA TRP A 751 10.87 -14.82 4.59
C TRP A 751 10.00 -16.05 4.32
N ALA A 752 9.80 -16.91 5.32
CA ALA A 752 8.97 -18.10 5.22
C ALA A 752 7.49 -17.74 5.10
N GLU A 753 7.05 -16.68 5.78
CA GLU A 753 5.71 -16.12 5.63
C GLU A 753 5.48 -15.63 4.19
N TYR A 754 6.44 -14.91 3.59
CA TYR A 754 6.34 -14.47 2.19
C TYR A 754 6.25 -15.65 1.21
N VAL A 755 7.04 -16.71 1.42
CA VAL A 755 6.98 -17.93 0.60
C VAL A 755 5.64 -18.63 0.75
N LEU A 756 5.10 -18.72 1.97
CA LEU A 756 3.78 -19.30 2.24
C LEU A 756 2.69 -18.55 1.48
N PHE A 757 2.65 -17.22 1.55
CA PHE A 757 1.69 -16.41 0.81
C PHE A 757 1.83 -16.57 -0.72
N ALA A 758 3.06 -16.61 -1.24
CA ALA A 758 3.30 -16.88 -2.65
C ALA A 758 2.77 -18.25 -3.08
N ALA A 759 3.05 -19.31 -2.31
CA ALA A 759 2.60 -20.67 -2.58
C ALA A 759 1.06 -20.78 -2.57
N LEU A 760 0.41 -20.17 -1.57
CA LEU A 760 -1.05 -20.10 -1.50
C LEU A 760 -1.64 -19.37 -2.70
N LEU A 761 -1.05 -18.23 -3.11
CA LEU A 761 -1.55 -17.51 -4.27
C LEU A 761 -1.33 -18.27 -5.58
N PHE A 762 -0.22 -19.00 -5.76
CA PHE A 762 -0.04 -19.86 -6.93
C PHE A 762 -1.07 -20.99 -6.98
N ALA A 763 -1.37 -21.64 -5.86
CA ALA A 763 -2.41 -22.65 -5.78
C ALA A 763 -3.79 -22.07 -6.16
N VAL A 764 -4.12 -20.90 -5.62
CA VAL A 764 -5.38 -20.20 -5.92
C VAL A 764 -5.43 -19.69 -7.36
N CYS A 765 -4.30 -19.27 -7.93
CA CYS A 765 -4.18 -18.90 -9.33
C CYS A 765 -4.52 -20.08 -10.26
N ILE A 766 -4.05 -21.29 -9.95
CA ILE A 766 -4.40 -22.51 -10.69
C ILE A 766 -5.90 -22.79 -10.59
N ILE A 767 -6.48 -22.73 -9.39
CA ILE A 767 -7.92 -22.94 -9.17
C ILE A 767 -8.73 -21.93 -9.98
N PHE A 768 -8.37 -20.65 -9.92
CA PHE A 768 -9.05 -19.61 -10.68
C PHE A 768 -8.91 -19.80 -12.18
N ALA A 769 -7.74 -20.22 -12.67
CA ALA A 769 -7.52 -20.51 -14.10
C ALA A 769 -8.45 -21.62 -14.59
N VAL A 770 -8.64 -22.68 -13.78
CA VAL A 770 -9.59 -23.77 -14.07
C VAL A 770 -11.02 -23.24 -14.06
N MET A 771 -11.42 -22.47 -13.04
CA MET A 771 -12.75 -21.85 -12.98
C MET A 771 -13.03 -20.93 -14.17
N ALA A 772 -12.03 -20.14 -14.57
CA ALA A 772 -12.10 -19.23 -15.70
C ALA A 772 -12.23 -19.96 -17.04
N TYR A 773 -11.61 -21.15 -17.18
CA TYR A 773 -11.74 -21.98 -18.38
C TYR A 773 -13.18 -22.47 -18.59
N PHE A 774 -13.89 -22.82 -17.52
CA PHE A 774 -15.29 -23.27 -17.57
C PHE A 774 -16.31 -22.13 -17.54
N TYR A 775 -15.87 -20.88 -17.39
CA TYR A 775 -16.78 -19.74 -17.32
C TYR A 775 -17.28 -19.33 -18.70
N THR A 776 -18.61 -19.30 -18.85
CA THR A 776 -19.26 -18.75 -20.04
C THR A 776 -19.64 -17.29 -19.82
N TYR A 777 -19.13 -16.41 -20.69
CA TYR A 777 -19.47 -14.98 -20.67
C TYR A 777 -20.95 -14.80 -20.98
N ILE A 778 -21.60 -13.91 -20.23
CA ILE A 778 -23.01 -13.55 -20.43
C ILE A 778 -23.05 -12.09 -20.85
N ASP A 779 -23.83 -11.74 -21.88
CA ASP A 779 -24.17 -10.35 -22.19
C ASP A 779 -25.47 -9.97 -21.45
N PRO A 780 -25.41 -9.14 -20.39
CA PRO A 780 -26.61 -8.73 -19.66
C PRO A 780 -27.63 -8.00 -20.51
N ASN A 781 -27.18 -7.24 -21.52
CA ASN A 781 -28.09 -6.44 -22.33
C ASN A 781 -28.95 -7.33 -23.24
N GLU A 782 -28.37 -8.41 -23.75
CA GLU A 782 -29.09 -9.38 -24.59
C GLU A 782 -30.17 -10.12 -23.80
N ILE A 783 -29.85 -10.57 -22.57
CA ILE A 783 -30.82 -11.23 -21.69
C ILE A 783 -31.91 -10.26 -21.25
N GLU A 784 -31.55 -9.01 -20.89
CA GLU A 784 -32.55 -8.01 -20.52
C GLU A 784 -33.47 -7.65 -21.69
N ALA A 785 -32.96 -7.56 -22.91
CA ALA A 785 -33.77 -7.36 -24.11
C ALA A 785 -34.73 -8.53 -24.35
N GLN A 786 -34.29 -9.78 -24.16
CA GLN A 786 -35.16 -10.95 -24.27
C GLN A 786 -36.29 -10.93 -23.23
N LEU A 787 -35.99 -10.58 -21.98
CA LEU A 787 -37.00 -10.43 -20.93
C LEU A 787 -38.00 -9.30 -21.24
N ASP A 788 -37.52 -8.18 -21.78
CA ASP A 788 -38.38 -7.07 -22.19
C ASP A 788 -39.31 -7.46 -23.36
N GLU A 789 -38.85 -8.33 -24.28
CA GLU A 789 -39.69 -8.88 -25.35
C GLU A 789 -40.72 -9.88 -24.83
N GLU A 790 -40.33 -10.79 -23.93
CA GLU A 790 -41.26 -11.72 -23.27
C GLU A 790 -42.36 -10.96 -22.52
N GLU A 791 -42.02 -9.96 -21.70
CA GLU A 791 -42.99 -9.14 -20.97
C GLU A 791 -43.95 -8.38 -21.92
N LYS A 792 -43.45 -7.94 -23.08
CA LYS A 792 -44.30 -7.31 -24.12
C LYS A 792 -45.21 -8.31 -24.82
N GLN A 793 -44.78 -9.55 -25.01
CA GLN A 793 -45.61 -10.59 -25.61
C GLN A 793 -46.74 -10.99 -24.67
N VAL A 794 -46.44 -11.23 -23.39
CA VAL A 794 -47.47 -11.54 -22.39
C VAL A 794 -48.51 -10.42 -22.30
N LYS A 795 -48.09 -9.15 -22.27
CA LYS A 795 -49.02 -8.00 -22.27
C LYS A 795 -49.91 -7.87 -23.51
N LYS A 796 -49.56 -8.52 -24.63
CA LYS A 796 -50.30 -8.44 -25.89
C LYS A 796 -51.24 -9.63 -26.12
N ASP A 797 -51.07 -10.70 -25.36
CA ASP A 797 -51.81 -11.95 -25.52
C ASP A 797 -52.71 -12.19 -24.29
N PRO A 798 -54.04 -12.00 -24.41
CA PRO A 798 -54.99 -12.15 -23.31
C PRO A 798 -54.93 -13.54 -22.64
N ASP A 799 -54.68 -14.60 -23.42
CA ASP A 799 -54.62 -15.98 -22.92
C ASP A 799 -53.35 -16.22 -22.06
N LEU A 800 -52.28 -15.48 -22.34
CA LEU A 800 -51.05 -15.52 -21.54
C LEU A 800 -51.16 -14.66 -20.28
N GLN A 801 -51.90 -13.55 -20.34
CA GLN A 801 -52.23 -12.75 -19.15
C GLN A 801 -53.10 -13.52 -18.17
N GLU A 802 -54.15 -14.18 -18.63
CA GLU A 802 -55.05 -14.97 -17.79
C GLU A 802 -54.30 -16.13 -17.10
N LYS A 803 -53.35 -16.77 -17.81
CA LYS A 803 -52.45 -17.80 -17.24
C LYS A 803 -51.42 -17.26 -16.25
N GLU A 804 -50.96 -16.03 -16.37
CA GLU A 804 -50.08 -15.40 -15.37
C GLU A 804 -50.87 -14.98 -14.13
N GLU A 805 -52.08 -14.44 -14.31
CA GLU A 805 -52.99 -14.09 -13.22
C GLU A 805 -53.43 -15.34 -12.44
N GLU A 806 -53.77 -16.45 -13.11
CA GLU A 806 -54.06 -17.73 -12.45
C GLU A 806 -52.86 -18.24 -11.62
N LYS A 807 -51.63 -18.09 -12.13
CA LYS A 807 -50.41 -18.45 -11.39
C LYS A 807 -50.15 -17.55 -10.20
N GLU A 808 -50.41 -16.24 -10.31
CA GLU A 808 -50.31 -15.32 -9.18
C GLU A 808 -51.38 -15.62 -8.13
N VAL A 809 -52.61 -15.91 -8.53
CA VAL A 809 -53.71 -16.29 -7.62
C VAL A 809 -53.42 -17.61 -6.93
N GLU A 810 -52.90 -18.61 -7.64
CA GLU A 810 -52.51 -19.91 -7.06
C GLU A 810 -51.31 -19.77 -6.10
N ALA A 811 -50.36 -18.87 -6.41
CA ALA A 811 -49.24 -18.56 -5.53
C ALA A 811 -49.68 -17.83 -4.25
N VAL A 812 -50.65 -16.90 -4.35
CA VAL A 812 -51.23 -16.19 -3.19
C VAL A 812 -52.08 -17.13 -2.33
N SER A 813 -52.81 -18.08 -2.94
CA SER A 813 -53.60 -19.09 -2.22
C SER A 813 -52.74 -20.12 -1.46
N ARG A 814 -51.44 -20.22 -1.76
CA ARG A 814 -50.47 -21.12 -1.10
C ARG A 814 -49.58 -20.42 -0.07
N MET A 815 -49.66 -19.09 0.06
CA MET A 815 -49.05 -18.31 1.15
C MET A 815 -49.94 -18.33 2.39
#